data_AF-A0A9P1D6Z7-F1
#
_entry.id   AF-A0A9P1D6Z7-F1
#
_cell.length_a   1.000
_cell.length_b   1.000
_cell.length_c   1.000
_cell.angle_alpha   90.00
_cell.angle_beta   90.00
_cell.angle_gamma   90.00
#
_symmetry.space_group_name_H-M   'P 1'
#
loop_
_entity.id
_entity.type
_entity.pdbx_description
1 polymer ?
#
loop_
_entity_poly.entity_id
_entity_poly.type
_entity_poly.pdbx_seq_one_letter_code
_entity_poly.pdbx_strand_id
1 'polypeptide(L)'
;MPEKQDIIQVSVKAEESDIITESGSQKYFADFHALLTKPSCREVSVQGPRRDNKAEAIRDCELLRKTFDNEGELGVKRMGESLRNKASDMPVATPEVLEGIYNAMRQSQVAPERLIPPGEGWVRFNDEMLWEPRSEVYFAQKGNQMGKYLMKDAKSNQFESVDTPHQSAEAAVSVRAGGTNILRQGNKLDRTVLLPELKKIARLTLKFPLSFLDSPASAFALFQGIRSAEAADWCAKNFHSKLIPLLAKKIHSWKTEELQKLLDRVLTDLDAEVIKSPHAFSGSSAVLALLLGDRLVISAVGQFRVVLLFDDGSSRELMRGTDLHSDAERIEEARGHIRKDSLIRLPDADSNDAEKVLMARNPFQVLQMEPQALDEKQVRTQYRKMALKVHPDKQTEDAESFKKAFARLDGAKEVLESLCGADSTAVADLHQVLQAEVHTREGAAQLLSVDAAPMTETEQLAEDAAKSSRRGIKKLEKLEHLVKAEYDLAVATYREAVETLRRPASKEALPRQEALRLQSLSMSRALGVRDMRFPAPVVVMRPESVSWQVQRGTRVALLCGATAALTDQQLTKSSAAFKRCPRASALRWCQEMSGNSVMAACLRCETKGEEGQGHGTGPPAKKQKTQQGLRWCTWAHLSRSWWPQEEVAASLCDTSSSSISSCVSWTPRRAARVRRAAAARPRRRRCRCCSGSMRNQTVS
;
A
#
# COMPACT_ATOMS: atom_id res chain seq x y z
N MET A 1 4.03 15.24 -22.78
CA MET A 1 5.48 15.31 -23.06
C MET A 1 6.14 15.96 -21.85
N PRO A 2 7.04 15.29 -21.10
CA PRO A 2 7.71 15.92 -19.97
C PRO A 2 8.53 17.13 -20.47
N GLU A 3 8.44 18.25 -19.75
CA GLU A 3 9.22 19.44 -20.06
C GLU A 3 10.72 19.08 -19.99
N LYS A 4 11.46 19.33 -21.08
CA LYS A 4 12.91 19.20 -21.07
C LYS A 4 13.46 20.21 -20.05
N GLN A 5 14.05 19.71 -18.97
CA GLN A 5 14.74 20.51 -17.96
C GLN A 5 16.08 21.00 -18.54
N ASP A 6 16.45 22.23 -18.22
CA ASP A 6 17.76 22.79 -18.58
C ASP A 6 18.87 22.01 -17.87
N ILE A 7 19.98 21.78 -18.58
CA ILE A 7 21.12 21.02 -18.06
C ILE A 7 22.11 22.03 -17.47
N ILE A 8 22.30 21.98 -16.15
CA ILE A 8 23.22 22.87 -15.43
C ILE A 8 24.42 22.05 -14.95
N GLN A 9 25.62 22.43 -15.40
CA GLN A 9 26.88 21.86 -14.98
C GLN A 9 27.72 22.91 -14.25
N VAL A 10 28.11 22.60 -13.03
CA VAL A 10 28.84 23.51 -12.15
C VAL A 10 30.14 22.81 -11.75
N SER A 11 31.29 23.40 -12.08
CA SER A 11 32.60 22.78 -11.84
C SER A 11 33.61 23.78 -11.32
N VAL A 12 34.59 23.31 -10.55
CA VAL A 12 35.74 24.11 -10.13
C VAL A 12 36.93 23.64 -10.93
N LYS A 13 37.57 24.56 -11.65
CA LYS A 13 38.75 24.29 -12.46
C LYS A 13 39.98 24.86 -11.76
N ALA A 14 41.09 24.13 -11.85
CA ALA A 14 42.41 24.64 -11.51
C ALA A 14 43.03 25.16 -12.81
N GLU A 15 43.66 26.32 -12.75
CA GLU A 15 44.44 26.84 -13.88
C GLU A 15 45.73 26.02 -13.97
N GLU A 16 45.83 25.17 -14.99
CA GLU A 16 47.08 24.49 -15.31
C GLU A 16 48.06 25.53 -15.86
N SER A 17 49.07 25.89 -15.08
CA SER A 17 50.15 26.76 -15.54
C SER A 17 51.09 25.96 -16.43
N ASP A 18 51.18 26.31 -17.72
CA ASP A 18 52.04 25.67 -18.73
C ASP A 18 53.56 25.85 -18.51
N ILE A 19 53.99 26.26 -17.32
CA ILE A 19 55.41 26.51 -17.00
C ILE A 19 55.77 25.74 -15.74
N ILE A 20 56.63 24.73 -15.90
CA ILE A 20 57.27 23.96 -14.82
C ILE A 20 58.20 24.91 -14.05
N THR A 21 57.65 25.67 -13.12
CA THR A 21 58.42 26.36 -12.08
C THR A 21 57.81 25.96 -10.74
N GLU A 22 58.64 25.37 -9.87
CA GLU A 22 58.25 24.67 -8.63
C GLU A 22 57.66 25.58 -7.53
N SER A 23 57.31 26.83 -7.83
CA SER A 23 56.81 27.81 -6.86
C SER A 23 55.50 28.51 -7.26
N GLY A 24 54.78 28.02 -8.27
CA GLY A 24 53.48 28.58 -8.67
C GLY A 24 52.35 28.19 -7.71
N SER A 25 51.74 29.15 -7.01
CA SER A 25 50.49 28.92 -6.28
C SER A 25 49.38 28.55 -7.27
N GLN A 26 48.81 27.35 -7.16
CA GLN A 26 47.68 26.93 -8.00
C GLN A 26 46.49 27.86 -7.75
N LYS A 27 46.02 28.51 -8.80
CA LYS A 27 44.78 29.31 -8.75
C LYS A 27 43.59 28.46 -9.15
N TYR A 28 42.52 28.57 -8.38
CA TYR A 28 41.25 27.90 -8.62
C TYR A 28 40.20 28.92 -9.01
N PHE A 29 39.29 28.57 -9.92
CA PHE A 29 38.14 29.41 -10.23
C PHE A 29 36.89 28.55 -10.41
N ALA A 30 35.74 29.14 -10.09
CA ALA A 30 34.44 28.55 -10.36
C ALA A 30 34.12 28.69 -11.86
N ASP A 31 33.65 27.62 -12.48
CA ASP A 31 33.21 27.62 -13.87
C ASP A 31 31.77 27.07 -13.96
N PHE A 32 30.84 27.99 -14.23
CA PHE A 32 29.42 27.70 -14.33
C PHE A 32 29.03 27.58 -15.81
N HIS A 33 28.49 26.43 -16.21
CA HIS A 33 27.96 26.18 -17.55
C HIS A 33 26.49 25.74 -17.47
N ALA A 34 25.60 26.39 -18.22
CA ALA A 34 24.21 26.01 -18.35
C ALA A 34 23.80 25.95 -19.82
N LEU A 35 23.15 24.85 -20.21
CA LEU A 35 22.53 24.70 -21.53
C LEU A 35 21.03 25.00 -21.40
N LEU A 36 20.63 26.20 -21.80
CA LEU A 36 19.25 26.65 -21.81
C LEU A 36 18.56 26.12 -23.06
N THR A 37 17.45 25.42 -22.91
CA THR A 37 16.74 24.75 -24.03
C THR A 37 15.61 25.59 -24.63
N LYS A 38 15.22 26.71 -23.99
CA LYS A 38 14.16 27.62 -24.43
C LYS A 38 14.55 29.08 -24.19
N PRO A 39 14.11 30.04 -25.03
CA PRO A 39 13.37 29.86 -26.29
C PRO A 39 14.22 29.34 -27.46
N SER A 40 15.55 29.41 -27.34
CA SER A 40 16.52 28.81 -28.26
C SER A 40 17.59 28.09 -27.45
N CYS A 41 18.13 27.01 -28.00
CA CYS A 41 19.23 26.27 -27.39
C CYS A 41 20.46 27.18 -27.33
N ARG A 42 20.81 27.66 -26.14
CA ARG A 42 21.95 28.56 -25.94
C ARG A 42 22.77 28.13 -24.72
N GLU A 43 24.08 28.20 -24.87
CA GLU A 43 25.01 27.92 -23.80
C GLU A 43 25.35 29.21 -23.06
N VAL A 44 25.25 29.17 -21.74
CA VAL A 44 25.67 30.25 -20.83
C VAL A 44 26.86 29.75 -20.05
N SER A 45 28.01 30.41 -20.20
CA SER A 45 29.21 30.18 -19.39
C SER A 45 29.57 31.43 -18.61
N VAL A 46 29.80 31.28 -17.30
CA VAL A 46 30.27 32.37 -16.42
C VAL A 46 31.39 31.84 -15.53
N GLN A 47 32.55 32.47 -15.64
CA GLN A 47 33.72 32.18 -14.79
C GLN A 47 33.76 33.12 -13.58
N GLY A 48 33.93 32.53 -12.39
CA GLY A 48 34.19 33.25 -11.15
C GLY A 48 35.62 33.81 -11.08
N PRO A 49 35.96 34.60 -10.05
CA PRO A 49 37.30 35.12 -9.85
C PRO A 49 38.30 33.99 -9.56
N ARG A 50 39.58 34.25 -9.85
CA ARG A 50 40.69 33.37 -9.45
C ARG A 50 40.91 33.49 -7.94
N ARG A 51 40.93 32.36 -7.24
CA ARG A 51 41.16 32.22 -5.80
C ARG A 51 42.42 31.41 -5.55
N ASP A 52 43.17 31.76 -4.52
CA ASP A 52 44.33 30.96 -4.10
C ASP A 52 43.91 29.70 -3.33
N ASN A 53 42.64 29.64 -2.88
CA ASN A 53 42.08 28.50 -2.16
C ASN A 53 40.87 27.89 -2.89
N LYS A 54 40.92 26.57 -3.10
CA LYS A 54 39.84 25.78 -3.70
C LYS A 54 38.51 25.92 -2.96
N ALA A 55 38.52 26.06 -1.63
CA ALA A 55 37.30 26.19 -0.84
C ALA A 55 36.53 27.48 -1.16
N GLU A 56 37.22 28.56 -1.52
CA GLU A 56 36.58 29.81 -1.95
C GLU A 56 35.98 29.69 -3.33
N ALA A 57 36.69 29.05 -4.26
CA ALA A 57 36.16 28.76 -5.59
C ALA A 57 34.90 27.88 -5.53
N ILE A 58 34.81 26.92 -4.59
CA ILE A 58 33.60 26.12 -4.36
C ILE A 58 32.44 27.00 -3.88
N ARG A 59 32.68 27.92 -2.94
CA ARG A 59 31.66 28.87 -2.45
C ARG A 59 31.15 29.77 -3.56
N ASP A 60 32.04 30.31 -4.38
CA ASP A 60 31.67 31.11 -5.56
C ASP A 60 30.80 30.29 -6.53
N CYS A 61 31.11 28.99 -6.70
CA CYS A 61 30.35 28.05 -7.52
C CYS A 61 28.90 27.84 -7.03
N GLU A 62 28.72 27.62 -5.73
CA GLU A 62 27.39 27.44 -5.11
C GLU A 62 26.55 28.71 -5.23
N LEU A 63 27.20 29.88 -5.09
CA LEU A 63 26.55 31.17 -5.15
C LEU A 63 26.10 31.52 -6.57
N LEU A 64 26.93 31.23 -7.59
CA LEU A 64 26.54 31.34 -9.01
C LEU A 64 25.35 30.44 -9.34
N ARG A 65 25.35 29.18 -8.85
CA ARG A 65 24.24 28.24 -9.04
C ARG A 65 22.95 28.75 -8.41
N LYS A 66 22.98 29.15 -7.14
CA LYS A 66 21.81 29.67 -6.43
C LYS A 66 21.26 30.94 -7.09
N THR A 67 22.14 31.79 -7.61
CA THR A 67 21.73 33.01 -8.31
C THR A 67 21.06 32.69 -9.64
N PHE A 68 21.57 31.70 -10.38
CA PHE A 68 20.92 31.22 -11.60
C PHE A 68 19.53 30.63 -11.33
N ASP A 69 19.38 29.84 -10.28
CA ASP A 69 18.08 29.25 -9.91
C ASP A 69 17.03 30.33 -9.56
N ASN A 70 17.47 31.48 -9.01
CA ASN A 70 16.58 32.57 -8.57
C ASN A 70 16.34 33.64 -9.65
N GLU A 71 17.38 34.03 -10.38
CA GLU A 71 17.41 35.22 -11.26
C GLU A 71 17.73 34.88 -12.73
N GLY A 72 18.02 33.61 -13.04
CA GLY A 72 18.39 33.17 -14.37
C GLY A 72 19.74 33.70 -14.86
N GLU A 73 19.88 33.83 -16.19
CA GLU A 73 21.13 34.20 -16.85
C GLU A 73 21.68 35.58 -16.44
N LEU A 74 20.80 36.58 -16.35
CA LEU A 74 21.24 37.95 -16.01
C LEU A 74 21.77 38.03 -14.58
N GLY A 75 21.18 37.28 -13.66
CA GLY A 75 21.65 37.19 -12.28
C GLY A 75 23.04 36.57 -12.18
N VAL A 76 23.28 35.44 -12.85
CA VAL A 76 24.58 34.76 -12.78
C VAL A 76 25.70 35.61 -13.42
N LYS A 77 25.42 36.33 -14.51
CA LYS A 77 26.40 37.26 -15.12
C LYS A 77 26.76 38.43 -14.20
N ARG A 78 25.76 39.10 -13.63
CA ARG A 78 25.96 40.18 -12.65
C ARG A 78 26.72 39.71 -11.42
N MET A 79 26.40 38.51 -10.93
CA MET A 79 27.09 37.93 -9.79
C MET A 79 28.55 37.58 -10.12
N GLY A 80 28.82 37.00 -11.29
CA GLY A 80 30.18 36.76 -11.76
C GLY A 80 31.02 38.03 -11.82
N GLU A 81 30.45 39.13 -12.32
CA GLU A 81 31.10 40.45 -12.31
C GLU A 81 31.30 41.01 -10.91
N SER A 82 30.29 40.90 -10.04
CA SER A 82 30.38 41.35 -8.64
C SER A 82 31.49 40.60 -7.88
N LEU A 83 31.61 39.28 -8.09
CA LEU A 83 32.67 38.47 -7.48
C LEU A 83 34.05 38.85 -8.02
N ARG A 84 34.18 39.19 -9.31
CA ARG A 84 35.44 39.69 -9.89
C ARG A 84 35.83 41.06 -9.34
N ASN A 85 34.88 41.99 -9.23
CA ASN A 85 35.15 43.33 -8.70
C ASN A 85 35.50 43.28 -7.20
N LYS A 86 34.83 42.42 -6.41
CA LYS A 86 35.19 42.19 -5.01
C LYS A 86 36.57 41.57 -4.82
N ALA A 87 37.04 40.80 -5.80
CA ALA A 87 38.38 40.23 -5.76
C ALA A 87 39.47 41.28 -6.06
N SER A 88 39.16 42.36 -6.81
CA SER A 88 40.10 43.47 -7.02
C SER A 88 40.08 44.49 -5.89
N ASP A 89 38.94 44.67 -5.22
CA ASP A 89 38.71 45.73 -4.22
C ASP A 89 38.89 45.27 -2.77
N MET A 90 39.58 44.16 -2.51
CA MET A 90 40.01 43.82 -1.15
C MET A 90 41.38 44.46 -0.89
N PRO A 91 41.46 45.67 -0.29
CA PRO A 91 42.71 46.11 0.31
C PRO A 91 43.08 45.07 1.35
N VAL A 92 44.35 44.65 1.35
CA VAL A 92 44.93 43.78 2.37
C VAL A 92 44.57 44.39 3.73
N ALA A 93 43.64 43.75 4.45
CA ALA A 93 43.17 44.26 5.72
C ALA A 93 44.34 44.31 6.70
N THR A 94 44.78 45.52 7.05
CA THR A 94 45.75 45.70 8.11
C THR A 94 45.12 45.25 9.45
N PRO A 95 45.89 44.62 10.34
CA PRO A 95 45.38 44.04 11.58
C PRO A 95 44.57 45.01 12.46
N GLU A 96 44.82 46.31 12.33
CA GLU A 96 44.18 47.39 13.10
C GLU A 96 42.68 47.59 12.77
N VAL A 97 42.25 47.35 11.52
CA VAL A 97 40.84 47.49 11.12
C VAL A 97 40.01 46.32 11.63
N LEU A 98 40.61 45.12 11.70
CA LEU A 98 39.99 43.94 12.29
C LEU A 98 39.75 44.11 13.79
N GLU A 99 40.67 44.79 14.49
CA GLU A 99 40.56 45.03 15.93
C GLU A 99 39.46 46.05 16.28
N GLY A 100 39.26 47.07 15.43
CA GLY A 100 38.15 48.02 15.56
C GLY A 100 36.77 47.38 15.39
N ILE A 101 36.63 46.44 14.45
CA ILE A 101 35.38 45.69 14.23
C ILE A 101 35.12 44.71 15.38
N TYR A 102 36.16 44.05 15.89
CA TYR A 102 36.05 43.17 17.06
C TYR A 102 35.61 43.92 18.32
N ASN A 103 36.12 45.15 18.53
CA ASN A 103 35.77 45.97 19.68
C ASN A 103 34.36 46.59 19.57
N ALA A 104 33.93 46.99 18.37
CA ALA A 104 32.56 47.45 18.14
C ALA A 104 31.51 46.33 18.33
N MET A 105 31.83 45.08 17.98
CA MET A 105 30.96 43.93 18.26
C MET A 105 30.89 43.55 19.75
N ARG A 106 31.90 43.92 20.56
CA ARG A 106 31.96 43.60 21.99
C ARG A 106 31.15 44.55 22.88
N GLN A 107 30.85 45.77 22.40
CA GLN A 107 30.09 46.79 23.13
C GLN A 107 28.58 46.80 22.82
N SER A 108 28.14 46.02 21.82
CA SER A 108 26.72 45.77 21.62
C SER A 108 26.24 44.80 22.70
N GLN A 109 25.33 45.27 23.55
CA GLN A 109 24.76 44.56 24.70
C GLN A 109 24.60 43.06 24.41
N VAL A 110 25.14 42.21 25.29
CA VAL A 110 25.06 40.74 25.20
C VAL A 110 23.59 40.36 25.06
N ALA A 111 23.15 40.16 23.82
CA ALA A 111 21.79 39.74 23.54
C ALA A 111 21.59 38.43 24.30
N PRO A 112 20.54 38.29 25.11
CA PRO A 112 20.33 37.10 25.92
C PRO A 112 20.43 35.87 25.01
N GLU A 113 21.34 34.97 25.36
CA GLU A 113 21.67 33.79 24.58
C GLU A 113 20.37 33.01 24.31
N ARG A 114 19.89 33.07 23.06
CA ARG A 114 18.65 32.42 22.69
C ARG A 114 18.91 30.92 22.65
N LEU A 115 18.37 30.19 23.62
CA LEU A 115 18.42 28.73 23.60
C LEU A 115 17.76 28.23 22.31
N ILE A 116 18.50 27.42 21.54
CA ILE A 116 17.99 26.72 20.36
C ILE A 116 17.72 25.28 20.79
N PRO A 117 16.47 24.81 20.76
CA PRO A 117 16.17 23.43 21.10
C PRO A 117 16.84 22.49 20.07
N PRO A 118 17.33 21.31 20.49
CA PRO A 118 17.82 20.31 19.56
C PRO A 118 16.72 19.89 18.58
N GLY A 119 17.11 19.62 17.33
CA GLY A 119 16.23 19.14 16.28
C GLY A 119 15.95 20.16 15.16
N GLU A 120 15.35 19.66 14.08
CA GLU A 120 14.89 20.47 12.94
C GLU A 120 13.37 20.65 13.05
N GLY A 121 12.82 21.73 12.49
CA GLY A 121 11.37 21.93 12.35
C GLY A 121 10.77 23.06 13.19
N TRP A 122 11.50 23.54 14.20
CA TRP A 122 11.04 24.58 15.11
C TRP A 122 10.69 25.89 14.38
N VAL A 123 9.45 26.35 14.56
CA VAL A 123 8.94 27.61 14.03
C VAL A 123 8.75 28.59 15.19
N ARG A 124 9.02 29.88 14.97
CA ARG A 124 8.76 30.90 15.99
C ARG A 124 7.25 31.06 16.20
N PHE A 125 6.79 30.84 17.42
CA PHE A 125 5.39 31.10 17.81
C PHE A 125 5.22 32.52 18.31
N ASN A 126 6.09 32.96 19.22
CA ASN A 126 6.19 34.34 19.68
C ASN A 126 7.66 34.68 20.05
N ASP A 127 7.89 35.80 20.71
CA ASP A 127 9.25 36.27 21.09
C ASP A 127 9.89 35.45 22.21
N GLU A 128 9.09 34.63 22.88
CA GLU A 128 9.47 33.86 24.06
C GLU A 128 9.46 32.35 23.79
N MET A 129 8.79 31.88 22.73
CA MET A 129 8.56 30.47 22.48
C MET A 129 8.73 30.11 21.00
N LEU A 130 9.36 28.96 20.79
CA LEU A 130 9.31 28.21 19.54
C LEU A 130 8.21 27.15 19.64
N TRP A 131 7.71 26.70 18.50
CA TRP A 131 6.65 25.70 18.38
C TRP A 131 7.00 24.74 17.25
N GLU A 132 6.86 23.45 17.50
CA GLU A 132 6.88 22.41 16.48
C GLU A 132 5.43 22.09 16.08
N PRO A 133 4.97 22.45 14.87
CA PRO A 133 3.56 22.37 14.48
C PRO A 133 2.94 20.97 14.49
N ARG A 134 3.76 19.92 14.58
CA ARG A 134 3.33 18.53 14.35
C ARG A 134 3.16 17.74 15.63
N SER A 135 4.06 17.95 16.58
CA SER A 135 3.94 17.40 17.93
C SER A 135 3.17 18.31 18.85
N GLU A 136 2.86 19.54 18.41
CA GLU A 136 2.21 20.58 19.21
C GLU A 136 2.99 20.91 20.49
N VAL A 137 4.32 20.73 20.43
CA VAL A 137 5.24 21.03 21.53
C VAL A 137 5.83 22.42 21.33
N TYR A 138 5.81 23.20 22.40
CA TYR A 138 6.39 24.53 22.52
C TYR A 138 7.70 24.44 23.31
N PHE A 139 8.65 25.30 22.99
CA PHE A 139 9.92 25.43 23.69
C PHE A 139 10.11 26.87 24.12
N ALA A 140 10.16 27.11 25.43
CA ALA A 140 10.35 28.45 25.99
C ALA A 140 11.82 28.88 25.93
N GLN A 141 12.09 29.95 25.18
CA GLN A 141 13.40 30.59 25.04
C GLN A 141 13.66 31.68 26.09
N LYS A 142 12.62 32.20 26.75
CA LYS A 142 12.70 33.30 27.74
C LYS A 142 11.77 33.07 28.93
N GLY A 143 11.98 33.82 30.01
CA GLY A 143 11.13 33.84 31.20
C GLY A 143 11.38 32.70 32.20
N ASN A 144 10.49 32.54 33.19
CA ASN A 144 10.62 31.54 34.26
C ASN A 144 10.52 30.08 33.77
N GLN A 145 10.04 29.88 32.54
CA GLN A 145 9.93 28.57 31.90
C GLN A 145 11.04 28.33 30.87
N MET A 146 12.05 29.21 30.78
CA MET A 146 13.16 29.08 29.83
C MET A 146 13.79 27.68 29.89
N GLY A 147 13.95 27.05 28.72
CA GLY A 147 14.50 25.71 28.56
C GLY A 147 13.47 24.57 28.74
N LYS A 148 12.22 24.86 29.12
CA LYS A 148 11.18 23.84 29.28
C LYS A 148 10.43 23.60 27.96
N TYR A 149 10.02 22.34 27.80
CA TYR A 149 9.11 21.91 26.75
C TYR A 149 7.70 21.92 27.30
N LEU A 150 6.77 22.50 26.55
CA LEU A 150 5.39 22.70 26.98
C LEU A 150 4.45 22.13 25.92
N MET A 151 3.35 21.52 26.32
CA MET A 151 2.26 21.13 25.44
C MET A 151 1.00 21.86 25.87
N LYS A 152 0.23 22.36 24.91
CA LYS A 152 -1.01 23.08 25.20
C LYS A 152 -2.14 22.05 25.37
N ASP A 153 -2.72 21.96 26.56
CA ASP A 153 -3.89 21.09 26.75
C ASP A 153 -5.10 21.66 26.00
N ALA A 154 -5.73 20.81 25.18
CA ALA A 154 -6.86 21.18 24.33
C ALA A 154 -8.08 21.64 25.13
N LYS A 155 -8.23 21.18 26.39
CA LYS A 155 -9.39 21.52 27.23
C LYS A 155 -9.17 22.79 28.04
N SER A 156 -8.06 22.88 28.75
CA SER A 156 -7.77 24.01 29.64
C SER A 156 -7.13 25.20 28.93
N ASN A 157 -6.61 25.02 27.71
CA ASN A 157 -5.74 25.98 27.02
C ASN A 157 -4.47 26.36 27.83
N GLN A 158 -4.16 25.65 28.91
CA GLN A 158 -2.96 25.88 29.71
C GLN A 158 -1.78 25.10 29.14
N PHE A 159 -0.57 25.60 29.41
CA PHE A 159 0.68 24.95 29.03
C PHE A 159 1.12 24.00 30.13
N GLU A 160 1.20 22.72 29.81
CA GLU A 160 1.72 21.68 30.70
C GLU A 160 3.16 21.34 30.32
N SER A 161 4.03 21.17 31.32
CA SER A 161 5.42 20.77 31.07
C SER A 161 5.47 19.33 30.57
N VAL A 162 6.16 19.11 29.46
CA VAL A 162 6.40 17.78 28.89
C VAL A 162 7.89 17.42 28.96
N ASP A 163 8.18 16.13 28.77
CA ASP A 163 9.55 15.61 28.79
C ASP A 163 10.41 16.23 27.68
N THR A 164 11.73 16.17 27.83
CA THR A 164 12.64 16.60 26.78
C THR A 164 12.51 15.71 25.53
N PRO A 165 12.59 16.28 24.30
CA PRO A 165 12.62 15.51 23.07
C PRO A 165 13.73 14.46 23.10
N HIS A 166 13.43 13.28 22.54
CA HIS A 166 14.38 12.18 22.53
C HIS A 166 15.57 12.51 21.63
N GLN A 167 16.77 12.34 22.17
CA GLN A 167 17.99 12.38 21.37
C GLN A 167 18.20 10.99 20.77
N SER A 168 18.21 10.91 19.45
CA SER A 168 18.34 9.62 18.77
C SER A 168 19.61 8.90 19.19
N ALA A 169 19.51 7.67 19.65
CA ALA A 169 20.64 6.80 19.85
C ALA A 169 21.00 6.09 18.53
N GLU A 170 22.29 5.99 18.21
CA GLU A 170 22.75 5.08 17.15
C GLU A 170 23.06 3.72 17.78
N ALA A 171 22.18 2.75 17.56
CA ALA A 171 22.44 1.37 17.92
C ALA A 171 23.54 0.81 17.02
N ALA A 172 24.37 -0.08 17.57
CA ALA A 172 25.40 -0.80 16.82
C ALA A 172 24.80 -1.89 15.90
N VAL A 173 23.60 -1.69 15.36
CA VAL A 173 22.85 -2.61 14.49
C VAL A 173 22.74 -1.99 13.10
N SER A 174 22.90 -2.82 12.07
CA SER A 174 22.63 -2.48 10.69
C SER A 174 21.68 -3.52 10.10
N VAL A 175 20.75 -3.10 9.27
CA VAL A 175 19.72 -4.00 8.75
C VAL A 175 19.73 -4.06 7.24
N ARG A 176 19.71 -5.28 6.73
CA ARG A 176 19.52 -5.60 5.32
C ARG A 176 18.23 -6.37 5.17
N ALA A 177 17.32 -5.83 4.39
CA ALA A 177 16.04 -6.47 4.11
C ALA A 177 15.94 -6.90 2.65
N GLY A 178 15.27 -8.02 2.41
CA GLY A 178 14.93 -8.48 1.08
C GLY A 178 13.56 -9.13 1.07
N GLY A 179 12.65 -8.58 0.28
CA GLY A 179 11.34 -9.15 0.01
C GLY A 179 11.31 -9.81 -1.36
N THR A 180 10.61 -10.94 -1.47
CA THR A 180 10.38 -11.63 -2.74
C THR A 180 8.91 -12.03 -2.85
N ASN A 181 8.41 -11.99 -4.08
CA ASN A 181 7.09 -12.43 -4.44
C ASN A 181 7.22 -13.27 -5.72
N ILE A 182 6.65 -14.48 -5.70
CA ILE A 182 6.58 -15.37 -6.86
C ILE A 182 5.13 -15.52 -7.25
N LEU A 183 4.85 -15.19 -8.52
CA LEU A 183 3.60 -15.48 -9.19
C LEU A 183 3.77 -16.76 -10.01
N ARG A 184 3.00 -17.80 -9.69
CA ARG A 184 3.01 -19.05 -10.47
C ARG A 184 1.91 -19.06 -11.52
N GLN A 185 0.71 -18.64 -11.13
CA GLN A 185 -0.47 -18.58 -12.00
C GLN A 185 -1.39 -17.44 -11.55
N GLY A 186 -2.09 -16.83 -12.51
CA GLY A 186 -3.07 -15.78 -12.27
C GLY A 186 -2.45 -14.41 -12.00
N ASN A 187 -3.12 -13.60 -11.18
CA ASN A 187 -2.74 -12.22 -10.89
C ASN A 187 -1.88 -12.12 -9.63
N LYS A 188 -0.91 -11.19 -9.62
CA LYS A 188 -0.07 -10.88 -8.45
C LYS A 188 -0.90 -10.24 -7.35
N LEU A 189 -1.31 -11.02 -6.34
CA LEU A 189 -2.15 -10.58 -5.21
C LEU A 189 -1.37 -9.79 -4.15
N ASP A 190 -0.06 -9.95 -4.19
CA ASP A 190 0.82 -9.69 -3.06
C ASP A 190 1.64 -8.41 -3.26
N ARG A 191 1.78 -7.59 -2.21
CA ARG A 191 2.59 -6.38 -2.19
C ARG A 191 3.55 -6.32 -1.00
N THR A 192 4.76 -5.84 -1.27
CA THR A 192 5.82 -5.73 -0.27
C THR A 192 6.32 -4.28 -0.26
N VAL A 193 6.42 -3.70 0.94
CA VAL A 193 6.94 -2.35 1.16
C VAL A 193 8.19 -2.46 2.03
N LEU A 194 9.31 -1.91 1.56
CA LEU A 194 10.58 -1.90 2.30
C LEU A 194 11.06 -0.45 2.42
N LEU A 195 11.09 0.06 3.65
CA LEU A 195 11.54 1.40 3.99
C LEU A 195 12.81 1.28 4.86
N PRO A 196 13.98 1.00 4.26
CA PRO A 196 15.20 0.72 5.01
C PRO A 196 15.73 1.94 5.78
N GLU A 197 15.43 3.16 5.32
CA GLU A 197 15.90 4.41 5.93
C GLU A 197 14.72 5.36 6.16
N LEU A 198 13.93 5.10 7.19
CA LEU A 198 12.70 5.81 7.48
C LEU A 198 12.90 7.32 7.64
N LYS A 199 14.01 7.74 8.28
CA LYS A 199 14.38 9.16 8.45
C LYS A 199 14.52 9.90 7.12
N LYS A 200 15.18 9.28 6.14
CA LYS A 200 15.40 9.91 4.82
C LYS A 200 14.10 9.95 4.02
N ILE A 201 13.33 8.87 4.05
CA ILE A 201 12.04 8.78 3.35
C ILE A 201 11.05 9.81 3.91
N ALA A 202 10.94 9.93 5.23
CA ALA A 202 10.06 10.91 5.87
C ALA A 202 10.44 12.36 5.49
N ARG A 203 11.74 12.67 5.46
CA ARG A 203 12.25 13.99 5.04
C ARG A 203 11.96 14.27 3.56
N LEU A 204 12.12 13.29 2.67
CA LEU A 204 11.96 13.49 1.22
C LEU A 204 10.50 13.51 0.78
N THR A 205 9.69 12.55 1.25
CA THR A 205 8.32 12.35 0.74
C THR A 205 7.33 13.27 1.42
N LEU A 206 7.48 13.50 2.72
CA LEU A 206 6.47 14.18 3.53
C LEU A 206 7.02 15.42 4.25
N LYS A 207 8.30 15.75 4.02
CA LYS A 207 9.01 16.86 4.67
C LYS A 207 9.01 16.75 6.21
N PHE A 208 8.89 15.53 6.75
CA PHE A 208 8.91 15.25 8.18
C PHE A 208 10.34 14.85 8.63
N PRO A 209 11.13 15.74 9.25
CA PRO A 209 12.31 15.35 10.02
C PRO A 209 11.95 14.39 11.15
N LEU A 210 12.43 13.15 11.05
CA LEU A 210 12.35 12.15 12.12
C LEU A 210 13.74 11.97 12.77
N SER A 211 14.45 13.06 13.00
CA SER A 211 15.82 13.02 13.55
C SER A 211 15.87 12.39 14.94
N PHE A 212 14.82 12.56 15.73
CA PHE A 212 14.67 12.04 17.10
C PHE A 212 14.55 10.51 17.19
N LEU A 213 14.16 9.80 16.13
CA LEU A 213 14.04 8.33 16.19
C LEU A 213 15.40 7.65 16.34
N ASP A 214 15.49 6.52 17.02
CA ASP A 214 16.75 5.76 17.11
C ASP A 214 17.19 5.23 15.73
N SER A 215 18.50 5.19 15.49
CA SER A 215 19.09 4.64 14.26
C SER A 215 19.60 3.21 14.52
N PRO A 216 19.34 2.23 13.64
CA PRO A 216 18.59 2.33 12.38
C PRO A 216 17.08 2.49 12.62
N ALA A 217 16.44 3.32 11.81
CA ALA A 217 14.98 3.42 11.74
C ALA A 217 14.52 2.85 10.40
N SER A 218 13.87 1.69 10.43
CA SER A 218 13.41 0.99 9.23
C SER A 218 12.01 0.44 9.44
N ALA A 219 11.19 0.41 8.38
CA ALA A 219 9.86 -0.17 8.41
C ALA A 219 9.64 -1.11 7.21
N PHE A 220 8.96 -2.21 7.44
CA PHE A 220 8.71 -3.25 6.45
C PHE A 220 7.25 -3.67 6.53
N ALA A 221 6.63 -3.94 5.39
CA ALA A 221 5.26 -4.43 5.36
C ALA A 221 5.06 -5.47 4.26
N LEU A 222 4.32 -6.53 4.57
CA LEU A 222 3.83 -7.53 3.63
C LEU A 222 2.30 -7.47 3.60
N PHE A 223 1.71 -7.29 2.43
CA PHE A 223 0.27 -7.28 2.22
C PHE A 223 -0.11 -8.37 1.23
N GLN A 224 -0.87 -9.37 1.68
CA GLN A 224 -1.33 -10.47 0.84
C GLN A 224 -2.81 -10.29 0.53
N GLY A 225 -3.15 -10.11 -0.75
CA GLY A 225 -4.54 -10.01 -1.17
C GLY A 225 -5.25 -11.37 -1.05
N ILE A 226 -6.45 -11.40 -0.47
CA ILE A 226 -7.17 -12.66 -0.21
C ILE A 226 -7.98 -13.08 -1.44
N ARG A 227 -8.67 -12.12 -2.05
CA ARG A 227 -9.52 -12.34 -3.24
C ARG A 227 -8.96 -11.62 -4.47
N SER A 228 -8.51 -10.39 -4.30
CA SER A 228 -7.83 -9.63 -5.34
C SER A 228 -6.60 -8.89 -4.83
N ALA A 229 -5.82 -8.31 -5.74
CA ALA A 229 -4.61 -7.57 -5.38
C ALA A 229 -4.92 -6.16 -4.86
N GLU A 230 -6.14 -5.67 -5.04
CA GLU A 230 -6.46 -4.26 -4.92
C GLU A 230 -6.37 -3.74 -3.48
N ALA A 231 -6.89 -4.48 -2.50
CA ALA A 231 -6.78 -4.10 -1.09
C ALA A 231 -5.30 -4.10 -0.65
N ALA A 232 -4.53 -5.11 -1.05
CA ALA A 232 -3.10 -5.17 -0.76
C ALA A 232 -2.32 -4.02 -1.42
N ASP A 233 -2.66 -3.65 -2.66
CA ASP A 233 -2.09 -2.49 -3.37
C ASP A 233 -2.43 -1.17 -2.68
N TRP A 234 -3.70 -1.03 -2.27
CA TRP A 234 -4.17 0.16 -1.57
C TRP A 234 -3.45 0.30 -0.22
N CYS A 235 -3.36 -0.78 0.56
CA CYS A 235 -2.64 -0.80 1.83
C CYS A 235 -1.16 -0.48 1.66
N ALA A 236 -0.49 -1.08 0.66
CA ALA A 236 0.92 -0.82 0.38
C ALA A 236 1.19 0.65 0.03
N LYS A 237 0.31 1.28 -0.77
CA LYS A 237 0.42 2.69 -1.15
C LYS A 237 0.17 3.63 0.03
N ASN A 238 -0.73 3.30 0.95
CA ASN A 238 -1.11 4.17 2.08
C ASN A 238 -0.37 3.86 3.38
N PHE A 239 0.38 2.75 3.47
CA PHE A 239 1.08 2.36 4.70
C PHE A 239 2.01 3.47 5.24
N HIS A 240 2.85 4.04 4.39
CA HIS A 240 3.80 5.08 4.81
C HIS A 240 3.13 6.40 5.16
N SER A 241 2.00 6.74 4.51
CA SER A 241 1.23 7.95 4.79
C SER A 241 0.47 7.86 6.11
N LYS A 242 0.19 6.65 6.62
CA LYS A 242 -0.34 6.44 7.98
C LYS A 242 0.77 6.36 9.04
N LEU A 243 1.82 5.60 8.77
CA LEU A 243 2.88 5.34 9.75
C LEU A 243 3.66 6.61 10.12
N ILE A 244 4.13 7.36 9.12
CA ILE A 244 5.07 8.46 9.35
C ILE A 244 4.46 9.61 10.16
N PRO A 245 3.22 10.09 9.86
CA PRO A 245 2.60 11.14 10.68
C PRO A 245 2.38 10.73 12.13
N LEU A 246 2.02 9.46 12.38
CA LEU A 246 1.86 8.95 13.75
C LEU A 246 3.19 8.93 14.51
N LEU A 247 4.28 8.56 13.85
CA LEU A 247 5.63 8.65 14.44
C LEU A 247 6.06 10.10 14.68
N ALA A 248 5.74 11.01 13.76
CA ALA A 248 6.08 12.44 13.86
C ALA A 248 5.33 13.16 14.99
N LYS A 249 4.15 12.66 15.38
CA LYS A 249 3.33 13.26 16.44
C LYS A 249 3.99 13.22 17.82
N LYS A 250 4.87 12.23 18.10
CA LYS A 250 5.56 12.09 19.38
C LYS A 250 7.07 12.16 19.19
N ILE A 251 7.64 13.26 19.67
CA ILE A 251 9.09 13.55 19.66
C ILE A 251 9.85 12.98 20.86
N HIS A 252 9.13 12.54 21.89
CA HIS A 252 9.69 11.93 23.10
C HIS A 252 10.11 10.47 22.85
N SER A 253 10.76 9.86 23.84
CA SER A 253 11.20 8.47 23.72
C SER A 253 9.98 7.56 23.57
N TRP A 254 10.04 6.68 22.58
CA TRP A 254 9.01 5.69 22.34
C TRP A 254 9.21 4.51 23.30
N LYS A 255 8.17 4.12 24.03
CA LYS A 255 8.16 2.85 24.76
C LYS A 255 7.75 1.71 23.82
N THR A 256 8.19 0.49 24.12
CA THR A 256 7.89 -0.69 23.28
C THR A 256 6.38 -0.94 23.13
N GLU A 257 5.62 -0.82 24.23
CA GLU A 257 4.16 -0.96 24.21
C GLU A 257 3.47 0.11 23.37
N GLU A 258 4.02 1.33 23.34
CA GLU A 258 3.47 2.42 22.53
C GLU A 258 3.73 2.19 21.04
N LEU A 259 4.88 1.61 20.69
CA LEU A 259 5.18 1.23 19.31
C LEU A 259 4.26 0.10 18.83
N GLN A 260 3.93 -0.86 19.71
CA GLN A 260 2.94 -1.90 19.41
C GLN A 260 1.57 -1.27 19.14
N LYS A 261 1.08 -0.43 20.07
CA LYS A 261 -0.18 0.31 19.90
C LYS A 261 -0.19 1.20 18.65
N LEU A 262 0.96 1.77 18.28
CA LEU A 262 1.10 2.57 17.07
C LEU A 262 0.92 1.71 15.81
N LEU A 263 1.54 0.53 15.73
CA LEU A 263 1.34 -0.36 14.58
C LEU A 263 -0.08 -0.92 14.52
N ASP A 264 -0.68 -1.26 15.66
CA ASP A 264 -2.08 -1.68 15.74
C ASP A 264 -3.01 -0.56 15.25
N ARG A 265 -2.70 0.69 15.63
CA ARG A 265 -3.42 1.88 15.14
C ARG A 265 -3.28 2.05 13.64
N VAL A 266 -2.09 1.85 13.07
CA VAL A 266 -1.87 1.90 11.61
C VAL A 266 -2.73 0.85 10.90
N LEU A 267 -2.76 -0.40 11.39
CA LEU A 267 -3.63 -1.43 10.81
C LEU A 267 -5.11 -1.08 10.93
N THR A 268 -5.53 -0.50 12.07
CA THR A 268 -6.90 -0.05 12.28
C THR A 268 -7.31 1.08 11.34
N ASP A 269 -6.42 2.06 11.15
CA ASP A 269 -6.67 3.18 10.24
C ASP A 269 -6.69 2.72 8.77
N LEU A 270 -5.80 1.78 8.39
CA LEU A 270 -5.83 1.16 7.07
C LEU A 270 -7.12 0.36 6.85
N ASP A 271 -7.53 -0.45 7.83
CA ASP A 271 -8.77 -1.23 7.77
C ASP A 271 -10.00 -0.33 7.58
N ALA A 272 -10.13 0.71 8.42
CA ALA A 272 -11.24 1.66 8.36
C ALA A 272 -11.35 2.36 7.00
N GLU A 273 -10.22 2.62 6.34
CA GLU A 273 -10.20 3.23 5.01
C GLU A 273 -10.44 2.21 3.89
N VAL A 274 -9.88 1.00 3.97
CA VAL A 274 -10.18 -0.08 3.00
C VAL A 274 -11.68 -0.39 3.03
N ILE A 275 -12.28 -0.46 4.22
CA ILE A 275 -13.72 -0.70 4.43
C ILE A 275 -14.59 0.37 3.76
N LYS A 276 -14.11 1.62 3.69
CA LYS A 276 -14.80 2.73 3.01
C LYS A 276 -14.51 2.78 1.51
N SER A 277 -13.46 2.10 1.06
CA SER A 277 -13.03 2.06 -0.33
C SER A 277 -13.77 0.98 -1.14
N PRO A 278 -13.77 1.04 -2.49
CA PRO A 278 -14.29 -0.06 -3.32
C PRO A 278 -13.52 -1.38 -3.15
N HIS A 279 -12.35 -1.36 -2.50
CA HIS A 279 -11.52 -2.53 -2.27
C HIS A 279 -11.95 -3.36 -1.04
N ALA A 280 -13.00 -2.94 -0.31
CA ALA A 280 -13.54 -3.63 0.87
C ALA A 280 -14.03 -5.07 0.62
N PHE A 281 -14.10 -5.51 -0.64
CA PHE A 281 -14.47 -6.86 -1.01
C PHE A 281 -13.26 -7.76 -1.29
N SER A 282 -12.08 -7.17 -1.46
CA SER A 282 -10.85 -7.88 -1.84
C SER A 282 -10.14 -8.50 -0.65
N GLY A 283 -10.07 -7.75 0.46
CA GLY A 283 -9.38 -8.17 1.67
C GLY A 283 -7.85 -8.20 1.56
N SER A 284 -7.16 -7.98 2.66
CA SER A 284 -5.71 -8.22 2.75
C SER A 284 -5.30 -8.78 4.10
N SER A 285 -4.47 -9.82 4.11
CA SER A 285 -3.61 -10.12 5.28
C SER A 285 -2.49 -9.08 5.31
N ALA A 286 -1.98 -8.77 6.50
CA ALA A 286 -0.85 -7.84 6.64
C ALA A 286 0.14 -8.28 7.73
N VAL A 287 1.42 -8.05 7.49
CA VAL A 287 2.50 -8.15 8.48
C VAL A 287 3.31 -6.87 8.42
N LEU A 288 3.32 -6.10 9.50
CA LEU A 288 4.09 -4.87 9.66
C LEU A 288 5.24 -5.12 10.62
N ALA A 289 6.43 -4.64 10.28
CA ALA A 289 7.60 -4.67 11.15
C ALA A 289 8.24 -3.28 11.20
N LEU A 290 8.49 -2.77 12.40
CA LEU A 290 9.14 -1.49 12.66
C LEU A 290 10.38 -1.75 13.52
N LEU A 291 11.54 -1.33 13.02
CA LEU A 291 12.80 -1.37 13.73
C LEU A 291 13.22 0.06 14.08
N LEU A 292 13.41 0.32 15.37
CA LEU A 292 13.98 1.57 15.89
C LEU A 292 15.16 1.23 16.80
N GLY A 293 16.37 1.54 16.34
CA GLY A 293 17.60 1.14 17.03
C GLY A 293 17.77 -0.38 17.01
N ASP A 294 17.76 -0.99 18.19
CA ASP A 294 17.80 -2.44 18.41
C ASP A 294 16.42 -3.03 18.74
N ARG A 295 15.34 -2.23 18.71
CA ARG A 295 13.99 -2.68 19.07
C ARG A 295 13.18 -2.97 17.81
N LEU A 296 12.81 -4.23 17.65
CA LEU A 296 11.95 -4.70 16.57
C LEU A 296 10.54 -4.92 17.12
N VAL A 297 9.57 -4.21 16.56
CA VAL A 297 8.15 -4.37 16.88
C VAL A 297 7.43 -4.86 15.64
N ILE A 298 6.56 -5.85 15.80
CA ILE A 298 5.86 -6.50 14.70
C ILE A 298 4.37 -6.52 15.06
N SER A 299 3.53 -6.15 14.11
CA SER A 299 2.06 -6.23 14.22
C SER A 299 1.51 -6.89 12.97
N ALA A 300 0.59 -7.83 13.10
CA ALA A 300 0.08 -8.59 11.97
C ALA A 300 -1.39 -8.97 12.10
N VAL A 301 -2.03 -9.25 10.96
CA VAL A 301 -3.42 -9.67 10.86
C VAL A 301 -3.61 -10.64 9.68
N GLY A 302 -4.38 -11.70 9.89
CA GLY A 302 -4.69 -12.73 8.90
C GLY A 302 -3.73 -13.91 8.90
N GLN A 303 -3.49 -14.50 7.73
CA GLN A 303 -2.62 -15.68 7.64
C GLN A 303 -1.15 -15.26 7.57
N PHE A 304 -0.48 -15.25 8.72
CA PHE A 304 0.92 -14.86 8.80
C PHE A 304 1.74 -15.78 9.72
N ARG A 305 3.07 -15.71 9.58
CA ARG A 305 4.01 -16.34 10.51
C ARG A 305 5.29 -15.52 10.59
N VAL A 306 5.82 -15.38 11.79
CA VAL A 306 7.02 -14.59 12.08
C VAL A 306 7.98 -15.45 12.87
N VAL A 307 9.17 -15.69 12.30
CA VAL A 307 10.16 -16.60 12.88
C VAL A 307 11.51 -15.90 12.98
N LEU A 308 12.12 -15.95 14.15
CA LEU A 308 13.52 -15.61 14.35
C LEU A 308 14.39 -16.80 13.95
N LEU A 309 15.42 -16.52 13.17
CA LEU A 309 16.41 -17.50 12.73
C LEU A 309 17.77 -17.03 13.22
N PHE A 310 18.43 -17.88 14.01
CA PHE A 310 19.73 -17.59 14.59
C PHE A 310 20.83 -18.21 13.73
N ASP A 311 22.04 -17.65 13.80
CA ASP A 311 23.18 -18.13 13.00
C ASP A 311 23.69 -19.53 13.46
N ASP A 312 23.31 -19.99 14.65
CA ASP A 312 23.58 -21.36 15.16
C ASP A 312 22.65 -22.42 14.56
N GLY A 313 21.67 -22.01 13.75
CA GLY A 313 20.67 -22.89 13.13
C GLY A 313 19.43 -23.11 13.98
N SER A 314 19.36 -22.56 15.19
CA SER A 314 18.12 -22.55 15.98
C SER A 314 17.12 -21.56 15.41
N SER A 315 15.84 -21.79 15.69
CA SER A 315 14.74 -20.92 15.31
C SER A 315 13.80 -20.72 16.49
N ARG A 316 13.12 -19.56 16.50
CA ARG A 316 12.06 -19.26 17.47
C ARG A 316 10.89 -18.58 16.77
N GLU A 317 9.72 -19.20 16.83
CA GLU A 317 8.49 -18.56 16.41
C GLU A 317 8.13 -17.43 17.37
N LEU A 318 7.94 -16.22 16.84
CA LEU A 318 7.49 -15.07 17.63
C LEU A 318 5.98 -14.92 17.61
N MET A 319 5.37 -15.18 16.45
CA MET A 319 3.96 -14.95 16.22
C MET A 319 3.48 -15.80 15.04
N ARG A 320 2.24 -16.27 15.12
CA ARG A 320 1.57 -17.01 14.05
C ARG A 320 0.11 -16.63 14.05
N GLY A 321 -0.42 -16.34 12.87
CA GLY A 321 -1.84 -16.06 12.71
C GLY A 321 -2.68 -17.26 13.13
N THR A 322 -3.80 -16.99 13.79
CA THR A 322 -4.75 -17.99 14.23
C THR A 322 -5.39 -18.73 13.06
N ASP A 323 -5.67 -20.01 13.27
CA ASP A 323 -6.54 -20.77 12.38
C ASP A 323 -8.00 -20.38 12.60
N LEU A 324 -8.89 -20.81 11.69
CA LEU A 324 -10.31 -20.52 11.82
C LEU A 324 -10.91 -21.08 13.13
N HIS A 325 -10.41 -22.22 13.60
CA HIS A 325 -11.01 -22.96 14.72
C HIS A 325 -10.71 -22.30 16.07
N SER A 326 -9.49 -21.79 16.26
CA SER A 326 -9.11 -21.02 17.45
C SER A 326 -9.86 -19.70 17.58
N ASP A 327 -10.45 -19.21 16.49
CA ASP A 327 -11.29 -18.01 16.45
C ASP A 327 -12.78 -18.31 16.29
N ALA A 328 -13.24 -19.55 16.52
CA ALA A 328 -14.63 -19.98 16.29
C ALA A 328 -15.64 -19.11 17.05
N GLU A 329 -15.45 -18.91 18.37
CA GLU A 329 -16.33 -18.08 19.21
C GLU A 329 -16.48 -16.65 18.64
N ARG A 330 -15.36 -16.04 18.25
CA ARG A 330 -15.34 -14.69 17.66
C ARG A 330 -15.98 -14.64 16.27
N ILE A 331 -15.83 -15.71 15.49
CA ILE A 331 -16.49 -15.86 14.19
C ILE A 331 -18.00 -15.96 14.39
N GLU A 332 -18.45 -16.76 15.37
CA GLU A 332 -19.86 -16.94 15.72
C GLU A 332 -20.49 -15.64 16.24
N GLU A 333 -19.77 -14.89 17.09
CA GLU A 333 -20.16 -13.53 17.51
C GLU A 333 -20.37 -12.59 16.32
N ALA A 334 -19.52 -12.70 15.29
CA ALA A 334 -19.64 -11.97 14.04
C ALA A 334 -20.68 -12.56 13.06
N ARG A 335 -21.40 -13.63 13.48
CA ARG A 335 -22.38 -14.40 12.70
C ARG A 335 -21.79 -15.05 11.44
N GLY A 336 -20.51 -15.38 11.47
CA GLY A 336 -19.90 -16.27 10.50
C GLY A 336 -20.05 -17.72 10.96
N HIS A 337 -20.02 -18.66 10.01
CA HIS A 337 -19.99 -20.09 10.32
C HIS A 337 -18.78 -20.73 9.63
N ILE A 338 -18.14 -21.68 10.31
CA ILE A 338 -17.02 -22.44 9.76
C ILE A 338 -17.58 -23.75 9.20
N ARG A 339 -17.42 -24.01 7.90
CA ARG A 339 -17.83 -25.27 7.26
C ARG A 339 -16.70 -25.76 6.37
N LYS A 340 -16.12 -26.94 6.67
CA LYS A 340 -14.98 -27.52 5.92
C LYS A 340 -13.79 -26.55 5.81
N ASP A 341 -13.30 -26.05 6.95
CA ASP A 341 -12.16 -25.11 7.03
C ASP A 341 -12.33 -23.81 6.26
N SER A 342 -13.59 -23.38 6.13
CA SER A 342 -13.98 -22.30 5.25
C SER A 342 -15.05 -21.47 5.94
N LEU A 343 -14.79 -20.17 6.04
CA LEU A 343 -15.74 -19.22 6.60
C LEU A 343 -16.82 -18.95 5.54
N ILE A 344 -18.05 -19.38 5.82
CA ILE A 344 -19.21 -19.22 4.94
C ILE A 344 -20.31 -18.53 5.75
N ARG A 345 -21.01 -17.60 5.11
CA ARG A 345 -22.21 -16.95 5.64
C ARG A 345 -23.44 -17.36 4.82
N LEU A 346 -23.62 -18.66 4.63
CA LEU A 346 -24.80 -19.20 3.96
C LEU A 346 -25.77 -19.73 4.99
N PRO A 347 -27.07 -19.41 4.86
CA PRO A 347 -28.08 -20.18 5.55
C PRO A 347 -28.01 -21.60 4.95
N ASP A 348 -27.82 -22.62 5.79
CA ASP A 348 -28.05 -23.99 5.34
C ASP A 348 -29.54 -24.09 4.94
N ALA A 349 -29.90 -24.97 4.00
CA ALA A 349 -31.31 -25.19 3.66
C ALA A 349 -32.13 -25.59 4.91
N ASP A 350 -31.45 -26.25 5.85
CA ASP A 350 -31.95 -26.70 7.14
C ASP A 350 -31.82 -25.63 8.25
N SER A 351 -31.35 -24.41 7.93
CA SER A 351 -31.28 -23.31 8.90
C SER A 351 -32.67 -23.04 9.50
N ASN A 352 -32.68 -22.81 10.82
CA ASN A 352 -33.89 -22.50 11.53
C ASN A 352 -34.48 -21.15 11.05
N ASP A 353 -35.77 -20.92 11.32
CA ASP A 353 -36.43 -19.69 10.86
C ASP A 353 -35.78 -18.41 11.47
N ALA A 354 -35.16 -18.50 12.65
CA ALA A 354 -34.44 -17.38 13.26
C ALA A 354 -33.18 -17.00 12.48
N GLU A 355 -32.37 -17.98 12.07
CA GLU A 355 -31.20 -17.77 11.22
C GLU A 355 -31.61 -17.19 9.88
N LYS A 356 -32.68 -17.70 9.26
CA LYS A 356 -33.22 -17.14 8.00
C LYS A 356 -33.57 -15.66 8.15
N VAL A 357 -34.23 -15.28 9.24
CA VAL A 357 -34.53 -13.87 9.57
C VAL A 357 -33.26 -13.06 9.80
N LEU A 358 -32.29 -13.59 10.54
CA LEU A 358 -31.01 -12.92 10.83
C LEU A 358 -30.12 -12.77 9.59
N MET A 359 -30.23 -13.67 8.61
CA MET A 359 -29.46 -13.67 7.37
C MET A 359 -30.13 -12.91 6.22
N ALA A 360 -31.43 -12.64 6.29
CA ALA A 360 -32.15 -11.85 5.29
C ALA A 360 -31.49 -10.46 5.07
N ARG A 361 -31.29 -10.06 3.80
CA ARG A 361 -30.50 -8.87 3.42
C ARG A 361 -31.21 -7.55 3.67
N ASN A 362 -32.54 -7.57 3.62
CA ASN A 362 -33.37 -6.37 3.66
C ASN A 362 -34.71 -6.68 4.36
N PRO A 363 -35.47 -5.65 4.76
CA PRO A 363 -36.76 -5.81 5.45
C PRO A 363 -37.78 -6.68 4.69
N PHE A 364 -37.79 -6.61 3.35
CA PHE A 364 -38.67 -7.42 2.52
C PHE A 364 -38.37 -8.92 2.63
N GLN A 365 -37.08 -9.30 2.59
CA GLN A 365 -36.65 -10.69 2.80
C GLN A 365 -36.91 -11.18 4.22
N VAL A 366 -36.78 -10.31 5.22
CA VAL A 366 -37.08 -10.67 6.63
C VAL A 366 -38.53 -11.09 6.78
N LEU A 367 -39.45 -10.36 6.14
CA LEU A 367 -40.89 -10.65 6.17
C LEU A 367 -41.37 -11.58 5.04
N GLN A 368 -40.46 -12.03 4.16
CA GLN A 368 -40.76 -12.85 2.98
C GLN A 368 -41.86 -12.23 2.10
N MET A 369 -41.79 -10.90 1.91
CA MET A 369 -42.77 -10.13 1.15
C MET A 369 -42.23 -9.73 -0.21
N GLU A 370 -43.12 -9.80 -1.21
CA GLU A 370 -42.90 -9.22 -2.53
C GLU A 370 -43.32 -7.73 -2.54
N PRO A 371 -42.77 -6.90 -3.45
CA PRO A 371 -42.95 -5.45 -3.42
C PRO A 371 -44.28 -4.98 -4.00
N GLN A 372 -45.13 -5.91 -4.49
CA GLN A 372 -46.38 -5.55 -5.15
C GLN A 372 -47.34 -4.90 -4.14
N ALA A 373 -47.71 -3.64 -4.40
CA ALA A 373 -48.65 -2.81 -3.64
C ALA A 373 -48.63 -3.07 -2.12
N LEU A 374 -47.57 -2.58 -1.46
CA LEU A 374 -47.39 -2.72 -0.02
C LEU A 374 -48.61 -2.20 0.74
N ASP A 375 -49.38 -3.11 1.32
CA ASP A 375 -50.53 -2.82 2.17
C ASP A 375 -50.18 -3.10 3.63
N GLU A 376 -50.52 -2.17 4.51
CA GLU A 376 -50.25 -2.24 5.95
C GLU A 376 -50.86 -3.52 6.55
N LYS A 377 -52.04 -3.94 6.08
CA LYS A 377 -52.67 -5.20 6.54
C LYS A 377 -51.86 -6.42 6.15
N GLN A 378 -51.27 -6.43 4.96
CA GLN A 378 -50.41 -7.53 4.50
C GLN A 378 -49.12 -7.59 5.30
N VAL A 379 -48.47 -6.44 5.54
CA VAL A 379 -47.26 -6.35 6.38
C VAL A 379 -47.52 -6.92 7.77
N ARG A 380 -48.60 -6.49 8.42
CA ARG A 380 -48.99 -6.99 9.75
C ARG A 380 -49.31 -8.48 9.76
N THR A 381 -49.93 -8.98 8.70
CA THR A 381 -50.29 -10.40 8.58
C THR A 381 -49.03 -11.25 8.44
N GLN A 382 -48.09 -10.87 7.58
CA GLN A 382 -46.82 -11.60 7.41
C GLN A 382 -45.94 -11.50 8.64
N TYR A 383 -45.88 -10.33 9.28
CA TYR A 383 -45.21 -10.15 10.56
C TYR A 383 -45.73 -11.13 11.61
N ARG A 384 -47.05 -11.23 11.82
CA ARG A 384 -47.63 -12.18 12.78
C ARG A 384 -47.26 -13.62 12.46
N LYS A 385 -47.29 -14.00 11.17
CA LYS A 385 -46.92 -15.34 10.71
C LYS A 385 -45.46 -15.66 11.03
N MET A 386 -44.54 -14.73 10.76
CA MET A 386 -43.12 -14.90 11.04
C MET A 386 -42.81 -14.84 12.53
N ALA A 387 -43.45 -13.92 13.27
CA ALA A 387 -43.29 -13.76 14.71
C ALA A 387 -43.67 -15.03 15.47
N LEU A 388 -44.71 -15.74 15.03
CA LEU A 388 -45.10 -17.03 15.62
C LEU A 388 -44.04 -18.13 15.43
N LYS A 389 -43.26 -18.08 14.35
CA LYS A 389 -42.19 -19.03 14.04
C LYS A 389 -40.92 -18.74 14.84
N VAL A 390 -40.57 -17.46 14.97
CA VAL A 390 -39.35 -17.00 15.64
C VAL A 390 -39.58 -16.51 17.08
N HIS A 391 -40.73 -16.86 17.68
CA HIS A 391 -41.05 -16.43 19.04
C HIS A 391 -40.09 -17.09 20.06
N PRO A 392 -39.42 -16.33 20.94
CA PRO A 392 -38.44 -16.88 21.87
C PRO A 392 -39.03 -17.93 22.80
N ASP A 393 -40.25 -17.74 23.31
CA ASP A 393 -40.89 -18.67 24.26
C ASP A 393 -41.23 -20.06 23.66
N LYS A 394 -41.28 -20.19 22.34
CA LYS A 394 -41.64 -21.46 21.68
C LYS A 394 -40.43 -22.35 21.39
N GLN A 395 -39.23 -21.85 21.64
CA GLN A 395 -37.99 -22.48 21.19
C GLN A 395 -37.14 -22.80 22.41
N THR A 396 -36.84 -24.08 22.60
CA THR A 396 -36.04 -24.56 23.73
C THR A 396 -34.54 -24.48 23.45
N GLU A 397 -34.14 -24.40 22.19
CA GLU A 397 -32.75 -24.33 21.75
C GLU A 397 -32.44 -22.93 21.23
N ASP A 398 -31.39 -22.32 21.78
CA ASP A 398 -30.85 -21.01 21.38
C ASP A 398 -31.82 -19.81 21.51
N ALA A 399 -32.38 -19.62 22.71
CA ALA A 399 -33.28 -18.51 23.03
C ALA A 399 -32.70 -17.11 22.69
N GLU A 400 -31.37 -16.95 22.71
CA GLU A 400 -30.72 -15.69 22.35
C GLU A 400 -30.84 -15.35 20.87
N SER A 401 -30.61 -16.31 19.96
CA SER A 401 -30.72 -16.04 18.53
C SER A 401 -32.16 -15.75 18.14
N PHE A 402 -33.14 -16.45 18.72
CA PHE A 402 -34.56 -16.19 18.52
C PHE A 402 -34.96 -14.80 19.02
N LYS A 403 -34.45 -14.37 20.19
CA LYS A 403 -34.67 -13.00 20.69
C LYS A 403 -34.10 -11.95 19.73
N LYS A 404 -32.88 -12.17 19.21
CA LYS A 404 -32.25 -11.29 18.21
C LYS A 404 -33.03 -11.29 16.88
N ALA A 405 -33.53 -12.44 16.45
CA ALA A 405 -34.32 -12.59 15.24
C ALA A 405 -35.67 -11.87 15.35
N PHE A 406 -36.35 -12.02 16.49
CA PHE A 406 -37.61 -11.35 16.77
C PHE A 406 -37.44 -9.82 16.78
N ALA A 407 -36.40 -9.30 17.44
CA ALA A 407 -36.10 -7.87 17.41
C ALA A 407 -35.80 -7.34 15.99
N ARG A 408 -35.12 -8.13 15.16
CA ARG A 408 -34.89 -7.80 13.74
C ARG A 408 -36.19 -7.81 12.93
N LEU A 409 -37.09 -8.75 13.23
CA LEU A 409 -38.40 -8.87 12.60
C LEU A 409 -39.29 -7.66 12.93
N ASP A 410 -39.27 -7.21 14.19
CA ASP A 410 -39.97 -5.98 14.64
C ASP A 410 -39.45 -4.74 13.89
N GLY A 411 -38.13 -4.54 13.86
CA GLY A 411 -37.54 -3.43 13.11
C GLY A 411 -37.87 -3.48 11.61
N ALA A 412 -37.85 -4.67 10.99
CA ALA A 412 -38.23 -4.82 9.59
C ALA A 412 -39.71 -4.47 9.33
N LYS A 413 -40.60 -4.82 10.26
CA LYS A 413 -42.02 -4.46 10.20
C LYS A 413 -42.20 -2.94 10.26
N GLU A 414 -41.56 -2.25 11.21
CA GLU A 414 -41.64 -0.79 11.33
C GLU A 414 -41.18 -0.09 10.05
N VAL A 415 -40.07 -0.56 9.47
CA VAL A 415 -39.55 -0.07 8.19
C VAL A 415 -40.57 -0.28 7.06
N LEU A 416 -41.15 -1.46 6.91
CA LEU A 416 -42.15 -1.72 5.86
C LEU A 416 -43.47 -0.96 6.10
N GLU A 417 -43.91 -0.79 7.34
CA GLU A 417 -45.07 0.05 7.68
C GLU A 417 -44.81 1.52 7.31
N SER A 418 -43.59 2.04 7.51
CA SER A 418 -43.22 3.40 7.10
C SER A 418 -43.24 3.62 5.57
N LEU A 419 -43.07 2.54 4.80
CA LEU A 419 -43.15 2.55 3.33
C LEU A 419 -44.60 2.41 2.83
N CYS A 420 -45.56 2.07 3.69
CA CYS A 420 -46.97 2.01 3.33
C CYS A 420 -47.48 3.43 3.01
N GLY A 421 -48.04 3.62 1.81
CA GLY A 421 -48.49 4.93 1.32
C GLY A 421 -47.39 5.78 0.67
N ALA A 422 -46.14 5.32 0.64
CA ALA A 422 -45.10 5.91 -0.19
C ALA A 422 -45.34 5.64 -1.68
N ASP A 423 -44.53 6.28 -2.54
CA ASP A 423 -44.57 6.08 -4.00
C ASP A 423 -44.28 4.61 -4.34
N SER A 424 -45.33 3.86 -4.71
CA SER A 424 -45.24 2.41 -5.00
C SER A 424 -44.17 2.06 -6.03
N THR A 425 -43.88 2.97 -6.97
CA THR A 425 -42.84 2.75 -7.97
C THR A 425 -41.44 2.86 -7.35
N ALA A 426 -41.23 3.83 -6.46
CA ALA A 426 -39.97 3.98 -5.75
C ALA A 426 -39.72 2.82 -4.77
N VAL A 427 -40.77 2.31 -4.12
CA VAL A 427 -40.69 1.14 -3.24
C VAL A 427 -40.34 -0.13 -4.02
N ALA A 428 -40.93 -0.32 -5.20
CA ALA A 428 -40.59 -1.42 -6.09
C ALA A 428 -39.14 -1.33 -6.60
N ASP A 429 -38.70 -0.13 -7.02
CA ASP A 429 -37.32 0.13 -7.43
C ASP A 429 -36.34 -0.14 -6.26
N LEU A 430 -36.68 0.28 -5.03
CA LEU A 430 -35.87 0.00 -3.83
C LEU A 430 -35.73 -1.50 -3.61
N HIS A 431 -36.83 -2.25 -3.66
CA HIS A 431 -36.81 -3.70 -3.49
C HIS A 431 -35.95 -4.38 -4.55
N GLN A 432 -36.12 -4.01 -5.83
CA GLN A 432 -35.33 -4.54 -6.93
C GLN A 432 -33.83 -4.31 -6.70
N VAL A 433 -33.44 -3.10 -6.28
CA VAL A 433 -32.04 -2.77 -5.98
C VAL A 433 -31.51 -3.62 -4.82
N LEU A 434 -32.28 -3.77 -3.75
CA LEU A 434 -31.87 -4.53 -2.57
C LEU A 434 -31.79 -6.05 -2.83
N GLN A 435 -32.43 -6.55 -3.88
CA GLN A 435 -32.32 -7.94 -4.34
C GLN A 435 -31.24 -8.15 -5.42
N ALA A 436 -30.81 -7.10 -6.11
CA ALA A 436 -29.96 -7.21 -7.28
C ALA A 436 -28.59 -7.82 -6.99
N GLU A 437 -28.13 -8.66 -7.92
CA GLU A 437 -26.83 -9.31 -7.87
C GLU A 437 -25.74 -8.47 -8.56
N VAL A 438 -25.43 -7.31 -8.00
CA VAL A 438 -24.55 -6.30 -8.64
C VAL A 438 -23.10 -6.73 -8.81
N HIS A 439 -22.69 -7.83 -8.20
CA HIS A 439 -21.34 -8.37 -8.34
C HIS A 439 -21.17 -9.23 -9.60
N THR A 440 -22.28 -9.54 -10.28
CA THR A 440 -22.30 -10.17 -11.60
C THR A 440 -22.44 -9.07 -12.64
N ARG A 441 -21.78 -9.16 -13.81
CA ARG A 441 -22.03 -8.17 -14.87
C ARG A 441 -23.47 -8.23 -15.36
N GLU A 442 -24.05 -9.43 -15.45
CA GLU A 442 -25.43 -9.63 -15.87
C GLU A 442 -26.40 -8.97 -14.89
N GLY A 443 -26.25 -9.21 -13.59
CA GLY A 443 -27.07 -8.58 -12.56
C GLY A 443 -26.83 -7.07 -12.42
N ALA A 444 -25.59 -6.59 -12.58
CA ALA A 444 -25.30 -5.16 -12.62
C ALA A 444 -25.92 -4.48 -13.86
N ALA A 445 -25.80 -5.10 -15.03
CA ALA A 445 -26.40 -4.64 -16.28
C ALA A 445 -27.93 -4.66 -16.20
N GLN A 446 -28.52 -5.73 -15.65
CA GLN A 446 -29.95 -5.85 -15.42
C GLN A 446 -30.46 -4.76 -14.46
N LEU A 447 -29.76 -4.52 -13.34
CA LEU A 447 -30.12 -3.47 -12.40
C LEU A 447 -30.09 -2.08 -13.05
N LEU A 448 -29.05 -1.81 -13.85
CA LEU A 448 -28.85 -0.51 -14.48
C LEU A 448 -29.59 -0.38 -15.82
N SER A 449 -30.29 -1.44 -16.27
CA SER A 449 -30.95 -1.50 -17.58
C SER A 449 -30.01 -1.13 -18.73
N VAL A 450 -28.77 -1.60 -18.67
CA VAL A 450 -27.75 -1.41 -19.72
C VAL A 450 -27.54 -2.74 -20.43
N ASP A 451 -27.33 -2.72 -21.75
CA ASP A 451 -27.09 -3.95 -22.52
C ASP A 451 -25.75 -4.59 -22.13
N ALA A 452 -25.77 -5.88 -21.78
CA ALA A 452 -24.59 -6.64 -21.43
C ALA A 452 -23.82 -7.16 -22.67
N ALA A 453 -24.39 -7.06 -23.87
CA ALA A 453 -23.86 -7.69 -25.08
C ALA A 453 -22.55 -7.10 -25.64
N PRO A 454 -22.31 -5.76 -25.68
CA PRO A 454 -21.08 -5.24 -26.26
C PRO A 454 -19.91 -5.34 -25.27
N MET A 455 -19.19 -6.46 -25.27
CA MET A 455 -18.03 -6.70 -24.40
C MET A 455 -16.77 -5.89 -24.76
N THR A 456 -16.80 -5.08 -25.83
CA THR A 456 -15.60 -4.41 -26.38
C THR A 456 -15.45 -2.94 -26.00
N GLU A 457 -16.52 -2.22 -25.64
CA GLU A 457 -16.49 -0.77 -25.35
C GLU A 457 -16.74 -0.45 -23.88
N THR A 458 -15.72 -0.70 -23.05
CA THR A 458 -15.83 -0.55 -21.58
C THR A 458 -16.08 0.87 -21.08
N GLU A 459 -15.63 1.90 -21.81
CA GLU A 459 -15.73 3.29 -21.36
C GLU A 459 -17.14 3.88 -21.55
N GLN A 460 -17.74 3.70 -22.74
CA GLN A 460 -19.10 4.16 -23.02
C GLN A 460 -20.13 3.42 -22.15
N LEU A 461 -19.96 2.10 -21.98
CA LEU A 461 -20.76 1.30 -21.06
C LEU A 461 -20.69 1.84 -19.62
N ALA A 462 -19.50 2.24 -19.16
CA ALA A 462 -19.32 2.78 -17.81
C ALA A 462 -19.98 4.16 -17.65
N GLU A 463 -19.98 5.00 -18.69
CA GLU A 463 -20.67 6.29 -18.67
C GLU A 463 -22.20 6.12 -18.62
N ASP A 464 -22.74 5.24 -19.47
CA ASP A 464 -24.17 4.92 -19.48
C ASP A 464 -24.63 4.29 -18.16
N ALA A 465 -23.84 3.37 -17.61
CA ALA A 465 -24.04 2.80 -16.28
C ALA A 465 -24.06 3.89 -15.20
N ALA A 466 -23.08 4.82 -15.21
CA ALA A 466 -23.02 5.91 -14.24
C ALA A 466 -24.23 6.85 -14.36
N LYS A 467 -24.69 7.13 -15.58
CA LYS A 467 -25.88 7.95 -15.84
C LYS A 467 -27.16 7.25 -15.36
N SER A 468 -27.30 5.96 -15.61
CA SER A 468 -28.42 5.14 -15.15
C SER A 468 -28.46 5.06 -13.61
N SER A 469 -27.31 4.82 -12.99
CA SER A 469 -27.13 4.80 -11.54
C SER A 469 -27.58 6.11 -10.87
N ARG A 470 -27.16 7.27 -11.42
CA ARG A 470 -27.61 8.59 -10.94
C ARG A 470 -29.13 8.78 -11.04
N ARG A 471 -29.75 8.28 -12.12
CA ARG A 471 -31.22 8.34 -12.29
C ARG A 471 -31.93 7.45 -11.26
N GLY A 472 -31.45 6.23 -11.04
CA GLY A 472 -31.97 5.31 -10.02
C GLY A 472 -31.89 5.92 -8.62
N ILE A 473 -30.72 6.44 -8.23
CA ILE A 473 -30.51 7.11 -6.94
C ILE A 473 -31.48 8.30 -6.76
N LYS A 474 -31.67 9.11 -7.80
CA LYS A 474 -32.59 10.25 -7.74
C LYS A 474 -34.06 9.84 -7.57
N LYS A 475 -34.48 8.69 -8.11
CA LYS A 475 -35.83 8.17 -7.86
C LYS A 475 -36.02 7.76 -6.39
N LEU A 476 -34.98 7.15 -5.80
CA LEU A 476 -34.99 6.69 -4.41
C LEU A 476 -34.85 7.82 -3.39
N GLU A 477 -34.39 9.02 -3.79
CA GLU A 477 -34.20 10.19 -2.91
C GLU A 477 -35.47 10.55 -2.13
N LYS A 478 -36.66 10.30 -2.70
CA LYS A 478 -37.94 10.49 -2.00
C LYS A 478 -38.11 9.59 -0.78
N LEU A 479 -37.41 8.45 -0.71
CA LEU A 479 -37.49 7.49 0.39
C LEU A 479 -36.42 7.71 1.47
N GLU A 480 -35.44 8.60 1.24
CA GLU A 480 -34.30 8.80 2.14
C GLU A 480 -34.73 9.12 3.58
N HIS A 481 -35.76 9.95 3.74
CA HIS A 481 -36.25 10.38 5.05
C HIS A 481 -37.08 9.31 5.78
N LEU A 482 -37.63 8.33 5.05
CA LEU A 482 -38.42 7.24 5.62
C LEU A 482 -37.52 6.07 6.04
N VAL A 483 -36.58 5.70 5.16
CA VAL A 483 -35.78 4.47 5.27
C VAL A 483 -34.30 4.72 4.95
N LYS A 484 -33.68 5.61 5.72
CA LYS A 484 -32.30 6.08 5.47
C LYS A 484 -31.28 4.95 5.31
N ALA A 485 -31.35 3.91 6.16
CA ALA A 485 -30.39 2.81 6.13
C ALA A 485 -30.50 1.98 4.84
N GLU A 486 -31.72 1.67 4.41
CA GLU A 486 -32.02 0.95 3.17
C GLU A 486 -31.69 1.80 1.94
N TYR A 487 -31.93 3.11 2.00
CA TYR A 487 -31.53 4.06 0.97
C TYR A 487 -30.01 4.10 0.79
N ASP A 488 -29.25 4.27 1.88
CA ASP A 488 -27.78 4.28 1.86
C ASP A 488 -27.23 2.96 1.27
N LEU A 489 -27.83 1.83 1.63
CA LEU A 489 -27.50 0.52 1.08
C LEU A 489 -27.80 0.45 -0.43
N ALA A 490 -28.96 0.92 -0.87
CA ALA A 490 -29.32 0.96 -2.29
C ALA A 490 -28.37 1.86 -3.11
N VAL A 491 -27.97 3.02 -2.57
CA VAL A 491 -26.97 3.90 -3.17
C VAL A 491 -25.63 3.19 -3.32
N ALA A 492 -25.18 2.47 -2.28
CA ALA A 492 -23.95 1.68 -2.34
C ALA A 492 -24.03 0.57 -3.41
N THR A 493 -25.17 -0.13 -3.49
CA THR A 493 -25.45 -1.16 -4.50
C THR A 493 -25.38 -0.62 -5.92
N TYR A 494 -25.98 0.56 -6.17
CA TYR A 494 -25.89 1.23 -7.47
C TYR A 494 -24.47 1.66 -7.83
N ARG A 495 -23.66 2.10 -6.87
CA ARG A 495 -22.24 2.45 -7.12
C ARG A 495 -21.40 1.23 -7.43
N GLU A 496 -21.60 0.12 -6.71
CA GLU A 496 -20.91 -1.13 -6.99
C GLU A 496 -21.28 -1.68 -8.38
N ALA A 497 -22.56 -1.61 -8.78
CA ALA A 497 -22.98 -2.03 -10.13
C ALA A 497 -22.22 -1.27 -11.24
N VAL A 498 -22.04 0.05 -11.08
CA VAL A 498 -21.25 0.87 -12.03
C VAL A 498 -19.80 0.43 -12.05
N GLU A 499 -19.20 0.22 -10.88
CA GLU A 499 -17.81 -0.24 -10.79
C GLU A 499 -17.62 -1.65 -11.36
N THR A 500 -18.59 -2.55 -11.19
CA THR A 500 -18.58 -3.88 -11.80
C THR A 500 -18.62 -3.81 -13.32
N LEU A 501 -19.42 -2.91 -13.91
CA LEU A 501 -19.46 -2.72 -15.38
C LEU A 501 -18.22 -1.99 -15.92
N ARG A 502 -17.63 -1.07 -15.14
CA ARG A 502 -16.40 -0.34 -15.49
C ARG A 502 -15.17 -1.23 -15.57
N ARG A 503 -15.13 -2.33 -14.79
CA ARG A 503 -13.99 -3.26 -14.82
C ARG A 503 -13.86 -3.89 -16.22
N PRO A 504 -12.64 -4.08 -16.74
CA PRO A 504 -12.45 -4.68 -18.05
C PRO A 504 -13.02 -6.10 -18.11
N ALA A 505 -13.76 -6.42 -19.18
CA ALA A 505 -14.41 -7.71 -19.42
C ALA A 505 -13.42 -8.78 -19.89
N SER A 506 -12.27 -8.91 -19.24
CA SER A 506 -11.38 -10.04 -19.54
C SER A 506 -12.03 -11.34 -19.02
N LYS A 507 -11.82 -12.46 -19.74
CA LYS A 507 -12.25 -13.80 -19.29
C LYS A 507 -11.73 -14.17 -17.89
N GLU A 508 -10.72 -13.46 -17.38
CA GLU A 508 -10.16 -13.62 -16.04
C GLU A 508 -10.81 -12.70 -14.97
N ALA A 509 -11.46 -11.60 -15.37
CA ALA A 509 -12.03 -10.61 -14.46
C ALA A 509 -13.51 -10.85 -14.14
N LEU A 510 -14.25 -11.39 -15.11
CA LEU A 510 -15.70 -11.56 -15.09
C LEU A 510 -16.20 -12.73 -14.24
N PRO A 511 -15.64 -13.96 -14.37
CA PRO A 511 -15.92 -15.06 -13.45
C PRO A 511 -15.42 -14.80 -12.03
N ARG A 512 -14.61 -13.75 -11.82
CA ARG A 512 -13.88 -13.54 -10.59
C ARG A 512 -14.80 -13.09 -9.46
N GLN A 513 -15.67 -12.09 -9.60
CA GLN A 513 -16.49 -11.65 -8.45
C GLN A 513 -17.56 -12.69 -8.02
N GLU A 514 -18.13 -13.41 -8.97
CA GLU A 514 -19.01 -14.56 -8.71
C GLU A 514 -18.25 -15.74 -8.08
N ALA A 515 -17.09 -16.10 -8.61
CA ALA A 515 -16.24 -17.12 -7.99
C ALA A 515 -15.71 -16.66 -6.61
N LEU A 516 -15.41 -15.39 -6.43
CA LEU A 516 -14.98 -14.79 -5.16
C LEU A 516 -16.14 -14.78 -4.15
N ARG A 517 -17.41 -14.70 -4.61
CA ARG A 517 -18.59 -14.87 -3.74
C ARG A 517 -18.65 -16.29 -3.22
N LEU A 518 -18.28 -17.26 -4.04
CA LEU A 518 -18.21 -18.67 -3.68
C LEU A 518 -16.93 -19.02 -2.92
N GLN A 519 -15.88 -18.21 -3.05
CA GLN A 519 -14.60 -18.44 -2.39
C GLN A 519 -14.74 -18.13 -0.90
N SER A 520 -14.77 -19.20 -0.13
CA SER A 520 -14.68 -19.14 1.31
C SER A 520 -13.39 -18.47 1.75
N LEU A 521 -13.44 -17.84 2.91
CA LEU A 521 -12.25 -17.28 3.53
C LEU A 521 -11.63 -18.37 4.39
N SER A 522 -10.36 -18.65 4.18
CA SER A 522 -9.59 -19.61 4.99
C SER A 522 -9.03 -18.98 6.27
N MET A 523 -9.43 -17.75 6.58
CA MET A 523 -8.91 -16.99 7.71
C MET A 523 -9.99 -16.17 8.39
N SER A 524 -9.84 -16.03 9.70
CA SER A 524 -10.75 -15.36 10.63
C SER A 524 -10.40 -13.88 10.84
N ARG A 525 -9.25 -13.42 10.34
CA ARG A 525 -8.67 -12.07 10.54
C ARG A 525 -8.17 -11.54 9.21
N ALA A 526 -8.45 -10.28 8.89
CA ALA A 526 -7.96 -9.61 7.69
C ALA A 526 -8.34 -8.13 7.71
N LEU A 527 -7.61 -7.32 6.93
CA LEU A 527 -7.98 -5.94 6.61
C LEU A 527 -9.07 -5.93 5.53
N GLY A 528 -10.15 -5.20 5.77
CA GLY A 528 -11.14 -4.84 4.77
C GLY A 528 -11.80 -6.03 4.08
N VAL A 529 -12.11 -7.08 4.84
CA VAL A 529 -12.85 -8.25 4.34
C VAL A 529 -14.32 -8.12 4.70
N ARG A 530 -15.14 -7.72 3.72
CA ARG A 530 -16.60 -7.81 3.80
C ARG A 530 -17.14 -9.06 3.13
N ASP A 531 -18.31 -9.49 3.59
CA ASP A 531 -19.07 -10.44 2.81
C ASP A 531 -19.59 -9.73 1.57
N MET A 532 -19.46 -10.36 0.41
CA MET A 532 -20.09 -9.87 -0.83
C MET A 532 -21.58 -10.21 -0.90
N ARG A 533 -22.11 -10.92 0.09
CA ARG A 533 -23.54 -11.25 0.20
C ARG A 533 -24.23 -10.43 1.28
N PHE A 534 -23.45 -9.93 2.23
CA PHE A 534 -23.91 -9.12 3.35
C PHE A 534 -22.79 -8.13 3.72
N PRO A 535 -22.94 -6.83 3.43
CA PRO A 535 -21.87 -5.85 3.61
C PRO A 535 -21.52 -5.55 5.08
N ALA A 536 -21.73 -6.48 6.00
CA ALA A 536 -21.06 -6.46 7.29
C ALA A 536 -19.72 -7.21 7.23
N PRO A 537 -18.78 -6.85 8.11
CA PRO A 537 -17.58 -7.63 8.31
C PRO A 537 -17.93 -9.08 8.66
N VAL A 538 -17.42 -10.04 7.89
CA VAL A 538 -17.43 -11.48 8.24
C VAL A 538 -16.27 -11.78 9.19
N VAL A 539 -15.25 -10.93 9.12
CA VAL A 539 -13.99 -11.05 9.79
C VAL A 539 -13.78 -9.77 10.57
N VAL A 540 -13.65 -9.88 11.89
CA VAL A 540 -13.28 -8.74 12.73
C VAL A 540 -11.77 -8.56 12.63
N MET A 541 -11.34 -7.37 12.20
CA MET A 541 -9.94 -7.00 12.18
C MET A 541 -9.45 -6.84 13.64
N ARG A 542 -8.50 -7.68 14.05
CA ARG A 542 -7.84 -7.60 15.35
C ARG A 542 -6.35 -7.89 15.15
N PRO A 543 -5.48 -6.87 15.27
CA PRO A 543 -4.06 -7.07 15.09
C PRO A 543 -3.47 -7.81 16.29
N GLU A 544 -2.45 -8.61 16.03
CA GLU A 544 -1.58 -9.18 17.05
C GLU A 544 -0.21 -8.53 16.98
N SER A 545 0.33 -8.15 18.13
CA SER A 545 1.58 -7.43 18.23
C SER A 545 2.58 -8.14 19.14
N VAL A 546 3.84 -8.18 18.72
CA VAL A 546 4.97 -8.72 19.48
C VAL A 546 6.18 -7.80 19.35
N SER A 547 7.01 -7.74 20.38
CA SER A 547 8.27 -6.99 20.36
C SER A 547 9.44 -7.89 20.69
N TRP A 548 10.57 -7.60 20.06
CA TRP A 548 11.82 -8.33 20.23
C TRP A 548 13.00 -7.36 20.25
N GLN A 549 13.96 -7.61 21.13
CA GLN A 549 15.23 -6.88 21.12
C GLN A 549 16.23 -7.63 20.24
N VAL A 550 16.71 -6.96 19.19
CA VAL A 550 17.56 -7.52 18.17
C VAL A 550 18.92 -7.89 18.75
N GLN A 551 19.25 -9.18 18.68
CA GLN A 551 20.54 -9.71 19.08
C GLN A 551 21.48 -9.88 17.86
N ARG A 552 22.76 -10.10 18.13
CA ARG A 552 23.77 -10.35 17.09
C ARG A 552 23.40 -11.59 16.27
N GLY A 553 23.66 -11.55 14.97
CA GLY A 553 23.47 -12.70 14.08
C GLY A 553 22.01 -13.16 13.92
N THR A 554 21.03 -12.31 14.28
CA THR A 554 19.61 -12.66 14.21
C THR A 554 19.03 -12.28 12.85
N ARG A 555 18.18 -13.16 12.31
CA ARG A 555 17.36 -12.89 11.14
C ARG A 555 15.89 -13.07 11.47
N VAL A 556 15.06 -12.37 10.72
CA VAL A 556 13.61 -12.39 10.90
C VAL A 556 13.00 -12.80 9.58
N ALA A 557 12.31 -13.93 9.57
CA ALA A 557 11.47 -14.36 8.48
C ALA A 557 10.05 -13.80 8.70
N LEU A 558 9.62 -12.93 7.80
CA LEU A 558 8.24 -12.44 7.72
C LEU A 558 7.53 -13.22 6.61
N LEU A 559 6.50 -13.98 6.99
CA LEU A 559 5.79 -14.90 6.11
C LEU A 559 4.30 -14.54 6.12
N CYS A 560 3.65 -14.64 4.95
CA CYS A 560 2.24 -14.29 4.76
C CYS A 560 1.62 -15.23 3.73
N GLY A 561 0.39 -15.68 3.98
CA GLY A 561 -0.32 -16.63 3.13
C GLY A 561 0.27 -18.02 3.15
N ALA A 562 0.47 -18.60 1.96
CA ALA A 562 1.03 -19.94 1.82
C ALA A 562 2.42 -20.09 2.48
N THR A 563 3.26 -19.05 2.48
CA THR A 563 4.58 -19.12 3.15
C THR A 563 4.48 -19.27 4.65
N ALA A 564 3.35 -18.92 5.27
CA ALA A 564 3.14 -19.12 6.70
C ALA A 564 3.13 -20.61 7.09
N ALA A 565 2.92 -21.53 6.13
CA ALA A 565 2.96 -22.97 6.36
C ALA A 565 4.37 -23.58 6.29
N LEU A 566 5.40 -22.82 5.91
CA LEU A 566 6.79 -23.31 5.89
C LEU A 566 7.22 -23.75 7.29
N THR A 567 7.99 -24.84 7.38
CA THR A 567 8.54 -25.33 8.65
C THR A 567 9.83 -24.60 9.02
N ASP A 568 10.18 -24.62 10.30
CA ASP A 568 11.42 -24.00 10.79
C ASP A 568 12.66 -24.58 10.13
N GLN A 569 12.69 -25.90 9.90
CA GLN A 569 13.80 -26.57 9.24
C GLN A 569 14.02 -26.05 7.81
N GLN A 570 12.93 -25.78 7.07
CA GLN A 570 13.00 -25.20 5.72
C GLN A 570 13.57 -23.77 5.77
N LEU A 571 13.09 -22.96 6.71
CA LEU A 571 13.53 -21.58 6.90
C LEU A 571 15.00 -21.48 7.30
N THR A 572 15.43 -22.32 8.25
CA THR A 572 16.82 -22.39 8.71
C THR A 572 17.74 -22.89 7.60
N LYS A 573 17.40 -23.98 6.91
CA LYS A 573 18.24 -24.56 5.85
C LYS A 573 18.54 -23.57 4.72
N SER A 574 17.50 -22.91 4.23
CA SER A 574 17.62 -21.91 3.17
C SER A 574 18.35 -20.64 3.64
N SER A 575 18.12 -20.20 4.88
CA SER A 575 18.87 -19.09 5.48
C SER A 575 20.35 -19.41 5.63
N ALA A 576 20.70 -20.62 6.06
CA ALA A 576 22.08 -21.06 6.19
C ALA A 576 22.83 -21.00 4.84
N ALA A 577 22.16 -21.35 3.74
CA ALA A 577 22.73 -21.27 2.39
C ALA A 577 22.97 -19.83 1.91
N PHE A 578 22.14 -18.87 2.35
CA PHE A 578 22.17 -17.49 1.85
C PHE A 578 22.46 -16.45 2.95
N LYS A 579 23.49 -16.70 3.77
CA LYS A 579 23.81 -15.86 4.94
C LYS A 579 23.84 -14.36 4.66
N ARG A 580 24.42 -13.95 3.53
CA ARG A 580 24.60 -12.53 3.15
C ARG A 580 23.51 -11.97 2.23
N CYS A 581 22.56 -12.79 1.80
CA CYS A 581 21.61 -12.45 0.75
C CYS A 581 20.16 -12.65 1.24
N PRO A 582 19.60 -11.72 2.04
CA PRO A 582 18.25 -11.86 2.59
C PRO A 582 17.20 -12.07 1.48
N ARG A 583 17.33 -11.37 0.35
CA ARG A 583 16.44 -11.53 -0.81
C ARG A 583 16.49 -12.94 -1.41
N ALA A 584 17.66 -13.57 -1.44
CA ALA A 584 17.82 -14.95 -1.94
C ALA A 584 17.18 -15.97 -0.99
N SER A 585 17.30 -15.75 0.33
CA SER A 585 16.58 -16.54 1.35
C SER A 585 15.06 -16.44 1.13
N ALA A 586 14.54 -15.22 1.01
CA ALA A 586 13.11 -14.99 0.76
C ALA A 586 12.63 -15.61 -0.56
N LEU A 587 13.43 -15.52 -1.63
CA LEU A 587 13.13 -16.18 -2.91
C LEU A 587 13.05 -17.70 -2.75
N ARG A 588 13.99 -18.29 -2.01
CA ARG A 588 14.02 -19.74 -1.79
C ARG A 588 12.79 -20.20 -1.01
N TRP A 589 12.39 -19.47 0.03
CA TRP A 589 11.15 -19.72 0.77
C TRP A 589 9.91 -19.72 -0.15
N CYS A 590 9.80 -18.74 -1.05
CA CYS A 590 8.68 -18.69 -1.99
C CYS A 590 8.72 -19.85 -3.02
N GLN A 591 9.90 -20.36 -3.38
CA GLN A 591 10.03 -21.50 -4.29
C GLN A 591 9.60 -22.83 -3.66
N GLU A 592 9.76 -22.96 -2.34
CA GLU A 592 9.45 -24.20 -1.61
C GLU A 592 7.94 -24.40 -1.39
N MET A 593 7.13 -23.33 -1.42
CA MET A 593 5.67 -23.43 -1.28
C MET A 593 4.94 -23.49 -2.60
N SER A 594 4.00 -24.42 -2.75
CA SER A 594 2.97 -24.37 -3.79
C SER A 594 1.92 -23.30 -3.47
N GLY A 595 1.58 -22.47 -4.45
CA GLY A 595 0.57 -21.44 -4.33
C GLY A 595 0.55 -20.53 -5.55
N ASN A 596 -0.59 -19.92 -5.84
CA ASN A 596 -0.74 -19.01 -6.99
C ASN A 596 0.10 -17.75 -6.81
N SER A 597 0.07 -17.18 -5.60
CA SER A 597 0.85 -16.04 -5.17
C SER A 597 1.49 -16.37 -3.83
N VAL A 598 2.82 -16.22 -3.74
CA VAL A 598 3.61 -16.60 -2.58
C VAL A 598 4.60 -15.47 -2.26
N MET A 599 4.55 -14.96 -1.03
CA MET A 599 5.39 -13.83 -0.61
C MET A 599 6.11 -14.13 0.70
N ALA A 600 7.35 -13.67 0.80
CA ALA A 600 8.08 -13.62 2.05
C ALA A 600 9.08 -12.46 2.07
N ALA A 601 9.49 -12.04 3.27
CA ALA A 601 10.60 -11.13 3.45
C ALA A 601 11.56 -11.63 4.53
N CYS A 602 12.84 -11.44 4.29
CA CYS A 602 13.92 -11.76 5.23
C CYS A 602 14.57 -10.44 5.68
N LEU A 603 14.62 -10.22 6.98
CA LEU A 603 15.37 -9.14 7.61
C LEU A 603 16.62 -9.73 8.26
N ARG A 604 17.80 -9.24 7.90
CA ARG A 604 19.05 -9.61 8.56
C ARG A 604 19.55 -8.42 9.36
N CYS A 605 19.80 -8.64 10.64
CA CYS A 605 20.40 -7.66 11.54
C CYS A 605 21.86 -8.02 11.78
N GLU A 606 22.77 -7.12 11.41
CA GLU A 606 24.22 -7.26 11.58
C GLU A 606 24.70 -6.23 12.59
N THR A 607 25.45 -6.62 13.61
CA THR A 607 26.03 -5.68 14.57
C THR A 607 27.39 -5.17 14.10
N LYS A 608 27.63 -3.85 14.15
CA LYS A 608 28.85 -3.17 13.65
C LYS A 608 30.15 -3.45 14.43
N GLY A 609 30.21 -4.49 15.28
CA GLY A 609 31.17 -4.55 16.38
C GLY A 609 32.48 -5.31 16.19
N GLU A 610 32.57 -6.35 15.36
CA GLU A 610 33.66 -7.35 15.51
C GLU A 610 34.14 -7.98 14.19
N GLU A 611 33.87 -7.39 13.03
CA GLU A 611 34.69 -7.70 11.84
C GLU A 611 36.08 -7.11 12.12
N GLY A 612 36.94 -7.97 12.66
CA GLY A 612 38.09 -7.59 13.45
C GLY A 612 39.07 -6.64 12.77
N GLN A 613 39.78 -5.91 13.61
CA GLN A 613 41.09 -5.30 13.35
C GLN A 613 42.17 -6.32 12.89
N GLY A 614 41.82 -7.57 12.58
CA GLY A 614 42.72 -8.64 12.18
C GLY A 614 42.67 -8.89 10.67
N HIS A 615 43.74 -8.48 9.99
CA HIS A 615 44.17 -8.92 8.65
C HIS A 615 43.24 -8.64 7.46
N GLY A 616 43.29 -7.38 7.00
CA GLY A 616 42.80 -7.00 5.69
C GLY A 616 43.18 -5.58 5.33
N THR A 617 44.47 -5.24 5.29
CA THR A 617 45.01 -3.99 4.72
C THR A 617 44.87 -3.97 3.18
N GLY A 618 43.69 -4.32 2.67
CA GLY A 618 43.30 -3.92 1.33
C GLY A 618 42.74 -2.51 1.43
N PRO A 619 43.23 -1.52 0.66
CA PRO A 619 42.60 -0.22 0.62
C PRO A 619 41.11 -0.42 0.29
N PRO A 620 40.18 0.25 1.01
CA PRO A 620 38.76 0.17 0.67
C PRO A 620 38.65 0.52 -0.80
N ALA A 621 38.25 -0.47 -1.62
CA ALA A 621 38.15 -0.30 -3.06
C ALA A 621 37.43 1.03 -3.29
N LYS A 622 38.17 1.99 -3.89
CA LYS A 622 37.65 3.32 -4.26
C LYS A 622 36.21 3.10 -4.68
N LYS A 623 35.26 3.71 -3.97
CA LYS A 623 33.87 3.79 -4.39
C LYS A 623 33.89 4.45 -5.76
N GLN A 624 34.07 3.64 -6.79
CA GLN A 624 33.80 3.99 -8.15
C GLN A 624 32.33 4.35 -8.09
N LYS A 625 32.06 5.64 -8.25
CA LYS A 625 30.74 6.22 -8.32
C LYS A 625 30.09 5.54 -9.53
N THR A 626 29.52 4.36 -9.33
CA THR A 626 28.70 3.71 -10.33
C THR A 626 27.52 4.64 -10.45
N GLN A 627 27.54 5.49 -11.49
CA GLN A 627 26.32 6.04 -12.02
C GLN A 627 25.35 4.86 -12.10
N GLN A 628 24.28 4.91 -11.30
CA GLN A 628 23.15 4.02 -11.44
C GLN A 628 22.44 4.36 -12.77
N GLY A 629 23.11 4.08 -13.88
CA GLY A 629 22.42 3.66 -15.08
C GLY A 629 21.96 2.24 -14.82
N LEU A 630 20.64 2.06 -14.77
CA LEU A 630 19.98 0.75 -14.81
C LEU A 630 20.46 -0.04 -16.03
N ARG A 631 21.59 -0.72 -15.92
CA ARG A 631 21.98 -1.79 -16.83
C ARG A 631 21.41 -3.08 -16.27
N TRP A 632 20.41 -3.58 -16.98
CA TRP A 632 19.91 -4.93 -16.87
C TRP A 632 21.08 -5.90 -17.06
N CYS A 633 21.51 -6.56 -15.99
CA CYS A 633 22.29 -7.78 -16.11
C CYS A 633 21.34 -8.90 -16.54
N THR A 634 21.29 -9.14 -17.84
CA THR A 634 20.71 -10.34 -18.45
C THR A 634 21.48 -11.57 -17.95
N TRP A 635 20.94 -12.22 -16.93
CA TRP A 635 21.15 -13.66 -16.73
C TRP A 635 20.34 -14.40 -17.79
N ALA A 636 20.88 -14.42 -19.02
CA ALA A 636 20.33 -15.15 -20.15
C ALA A 636 21.28 -16.29 -20.52
N HIS A 637 21.29 -17.36 -19.72
CA HIS A 637 21.79 -18.67 -20.15
C HIS A 637 21.22 -19.76 -19.23
N LEU A 638 19.93 -20.10 -19.45
CA LEU A 638 19.32 -21.43 -19.19
C LEU A 638 17.81 -21.49 -19.54
N SER A 639 17.33 -20.66 -20.47
CA SER A 639 15.97 -20.78 -21.01
C SER A 639 15.94 -20.45 -22.50
N ARG A 640 16.49 -21.34 -23.32
CA ARG A 640 16.23 -21.38 -24.77
C ARG A 640 16.04 -22.83 -25.22
N SER A 641 14.79 -23.25 -25.25
CA SER A 641 14.21 -24.08 -26.29
C SER A 641 12.75 -24.34 -25.90
N TRP A 642 11.90 -24.62 -26.89
CA TRP A 642 10.49 -25.00 -26.78
C TRP A 642 9.50 -23.82 -26.72
N TRP A 643 9.24 -23.23 -27.89
CA TRP A 643 7.94 -23.27 -28.60
C TRP A 643 8.24 -23.21 -30.11
N PRO A 644 7.52 -23.98 -30.93
CA PRO A 644 6.52 -23.34 -31.78
C PRO A 644 5.13 -23.94 -31.56
N GLN A 645 4.14 -23.05 -31.51
CA GLN A 645 2.72 -23.39 -31.64
C GLN A 645 2.46 -23.85 -33.08
N GLU A 646 1.96 -25.07 -33.24
CA GLU A 646 1.07 -25.42 -34.34
C GLU A 646 -0.27 -25.80 -33.71
N GLU A 647 -1.31 -25.09 -34.12
CA GLU A 647 -2.71 -25.39 -33.83
C GLU A 647 -3.11 -26.68 -34.54
N VAL A 648 -3.61 -27.66 -33.78
CA VAL A 648 -4.47 -28.72 -34.31
C VAL A 648 -5.74 -28.73 -33.49
N ALA A 649 -6.82 -28.31 -34.13
CA ALA A 649 -8.19 -28.53 -33.68
C ALA A 649 -8.48 -30.04 -33.68
N ALA A 650 -9.01 -30.55 -32.58
CA ALA A 650 -9.70 -31.83 -32.55
C ALA A 650 -10.99 -31.67 -31.75
N SER A 651 -12.11 -31.73 -32.48
CA SER A 651 -13.40 -32.17 -31.99
C SER A 651 -13.27 -33.55 -31.33
N LEU A 652 -14.07 -33.84 -30.30
CA LEU A 652 -14.96 -35.00 -30.30
C LEU A 652 -15.92 -34.98 -29.12
N CYS A 653 -17.08 -35.55 -29.40
CA CYS A 653 -18.30 -35.64 -28.62
C CYS A 653 -18.21 -36.55 -27.40
N ASP A 654 -19.24 -36.40 -26.57
CA ASP A 654 -19.75 -37.31 -25.54
C ASP A 654 -19.62 -38.81 -25.88
N THR A 655 -19.26 -39.60 -24.85
CA THR A 655 -20.12 -40.70 -24.38
C THR A 655 -19.67 -41.21 -23.01
N SER A 656 -20.66 -41.79 -22.35
CA SER A 656 -20.82 -42.17 -20.95
C SER A 656 -19.99 -43.36 -20.43
N SER A 657 -19.92 -43.41 -19.10
CA SER A 657 -20.09 -44.57 -18.19
C SER A 657 -18.90 -45.42 -17.71
N SER A 658 -18.94 -45.62 -16.38
CA SER A 658 -18.57 -46.79 -15.56
C SER A 658 -17.10 -47.19 -15.32
N SER A 659 -16.62 -46.81 -14.11
CA SER A 659 -16.27 -47.69 -12.97
C SER A 659 -15.11 -48.72 -13.03
N ILE A 660 -14.34 -48.68 -11.93
CA ILE A 660 -13.56 -49.75 -11.24
C ILE A 660 -12.04 -49.86 -11.49
N SER A 661 -11.35 -49.96 -10.33
CA SER A 661 -9.95 -50.17 -9.95
C SER A 661 -8.96 -50.87 -10.90
N SER A 662 -7.71 -50.43 -10.88
CA SER A 662 -6.61 -51.05 -10.10
C SER A 662 -5.23 -50.55 -10.53
N CYS A 663 -4.28 -50.57 -9.59
CA CYS A 663 -2.87 -50.25 -9.76
C CYS A 663 -2.17 -51.16 -10.79
N VAL A 664 -1.16 -50.62 -11.49
CA VAL A 664 0.21 -51.19 -11.59
C VAL A 664 1.09 -50.22 -12.39
N SER A 665 2.27 -49.96 -11.84
CA SER A 665 3.44 -49.26 -12.40
C SER A 665 3.90 -49.81 -13.76
N TRP A 666 4.64 -49.01 -14.55
CA TRP A 666 5.95 -49.39 -15.13
C TRP A 666 6.60 -48.21 -15.91
N THR A 667 7.93 -48.13 -15.81
CA THR A 667 8.86 -47.16 -16.39
C THR A 667 9.34 -47.53 -17.81
N PRO A 668 10.05 -46.62 -18.54
CA PRO A 668 9.98 -46.51 -20.00
C PRO A 668 11.25 -46.95 -20.76
N ARG A 669 11.13 -47.31 -22.04
CA ARG A 669 12.26 -47.32 -23.00
C ARG A 669 11.87 -47.06 -24.47
N ARG A 670 12.43 -45.95 -24.99
CA ARG A 670 13.19 -45.75 -26.26
C ARG A 670 12.68 -46.18 -27.65
N ALA A 671 12.85 -45.20 -28.56
CA ALA A 671 13.35 -45.27 -29.95
C ALA A 671 12.39 -45.79 -31.04
N ALA A 672 12.47 -45.43 -32.31
CA ALA A 672 13.04 -44.33 -33.11
C ALA A 672 12.54 -44.55 -34.56
N ARG A 673 12.42 -43.46 -35.35
CA ARG A 673 12.46 -43.37 -36.84
C ARG A 673 11.66 -44.38 -37.70
N VAL A 674 10.92 -43.86 -38.69
CA VAL A 674 11.14 -44.12 -40.15
C VAL A 674 10.31 -43.11 -40.99
N ARG A 675 10.81 -42.87 -42.20
CA ARG A 675 10.51 -41.80 -43.18
C ARG A 675 9.36 -42.14 -44.15
N ARG A 676 8.79 -41.05 -44.72
CA ARG A 676 8.31 -40.81 -46.11
C ARG A 676 7.23 -41.74 -46.71
N ALA A 677 6.14 -41.12 -47.20
CA ALA A 677 5.70 -41.20 -48.61
C ALA A 677 4.66 -40.12 -48.94
N ALA A 678 4.64 -39.71 -50.20
CA ALA A 678 3.87 -38.59 -50.78
C ALA A 678 2.55 -39.05 -51.40
N ALA A 679 1.59 -38.14 -51.57
CA ALA A 679 0.57 -38.23 -52.64
C ALA A 679 -0.08 -36.87 -52.95
N ALA A 680 -0.56 -36.75 -54.18
CA ALA A 680 -0.86 -35.54 -54.94
C ALA A 680 -2.23 -34.86 -54.67
N ARG A 681 -2.27 -33.53 -54.93
CA ARG A 681 -3.27 -32.67 -55.64
C ARG A 681 -4.69 -33.24 -55.94
N PRO A 682 -5.77 -32.41 -56.06
CA PRO A 682 -5.74 -31.12 -56.79
C PRO A 682 -6.66 -29.96 -56.34
N ARG A 683 -6.36 -28.81 -56.97
CA ARG A 683 -7.08 -27.52 -57.00
C ARG A 683 -8.53 -27.65 -57.51
N ARG A 684 -9.43 -26.84 -56.96
CA ARG A 684 -10.54 -26.22 -57.73
C ARG A 684 -10.72 -24.75 -57.37
N ARG A 685 -10.60 -23.91 -58.40
CA ARG A 685 -11.05 -22.52 -58.47
C ARG A 685 -12.58 -22.48 -58.50
N ARG A 686 -13.20 -21.48 -57.87
CA ARG A 686 -14.37 -20.78 -58.44
C ARG A 686 -14.33 -19.30 -58.06
N CYS A 687 -14.22 -18.47 -59.08
CA CYS A 687 -14.58 -17.06 -59.06
C CYS A 687 -16.11 -16.93 -59.03
N ARG A 688 -16.63 -15.90 -58.38
CA ARG A 688 -17.80 -15.16 -58.87
C ARG A 688 -17.66 -13.69 -58.51
N CYS A 689 -17.63 -12.86 -59.55
CA CYS A 689 -17.88 -11.43 -59.54
C CYS A 689 -19.40 -11.17 -59.42
N CYS A 690 -19.76 -10.05 -58.80
CA CYS A 690 -20.81 -9.08 -59.19
C CYS A 690 -20.80 -8.00 -58.09
N SER A 691 -20.25 -6.79 -58.28
CA SER A 691 -20.68 -5.65 -59.12
C SER A 691 -21.91 -4.90 -58.60
N GLY A 692 -21.70 -3.60 -58.32
CA GLY A 692 -22.69 -2.52 -58.32
C GLY A 692 -22.98 -1.98 -56.91
N SER A 693 -23.12 -0.69 -56.66
CA SER A 693 -22.96 0.54 -57.43
C SER A 693 -23.09 1.70 -56.43
N MET A 694 -22.44 2.82 -56.74
CA MET A 694 -22.56 4.14 -56.09
C MET A 694 -24.00 4.66 -55.92
N ARG A 695 -24.23 5.50 -54.89
CA ARG A 695 -24.57 6.94 -55.00
C ARG A 695 -24.76 7.64 -53.64
N ASN A 696 -23.94 8.68 -53.42
CA ASN A 696 -24.26 10.07 -53.05
C ASN A 696 -25.58 10.46 -52.34
N GLN A 697 -25.42 11.29 -51.29
CA GLN A 697 -25.80 12.73 -51.21
C GLN A 697 -26.61 13.19 -49.96
N THR A 698 -26.07 14.27 -49.37
CA THR A 698 -26.70 15.47 -48.74
C THR A 698 -27.50 15.40 -47.43
N VAL A 699 -26.91 16.05 -46.41
CA VAL A 699 -27.36 17.28 -45.72
C VAL A 699 -28.87 17.55 -45.62
N SER A 700 -29.34 17.61 -44.37
CA SER A 700 -30.16 18.68 -43.80
C SER A 700 -29.96 18.70 -42.28
#